data_AF-A0A397I870-F1
#
_entry.id   AF-A0A397I870-F1
#
_cell.length_a   1.000
_cell.length_b   1.000
_cell.length_c   1.000
_cell.angle_alpha   90.00
_cell.angle_beta   90.00
_cell.angle_gamma   90.00
#
_symmetry.space_group_name_H-M   'P 1'
#
loop_
_entity.id
_entity.type
_entity.pdbx_description
1 polymer ?
#
loop_
_entity_poly.entity_id
_entity_poly.type
_entity_poly.pdbx_seq_one_letter_code
_entity_poly.pdbx_strand_id
1 'polypeptide(L)'
;MFEQSISATEQKPAPEVVRKYNTEQLIVFFRGKEDLQLDDDDYAILRNEKITGRDFLIITEQKLERYGMKGGPATRLADFAKEIKGEQPVADYAFIPYTFRKKIADAFPNGLPYKKPIPLLYSSGLRWNYQLDQSLRETLQTELLKHYQCHKNGQRDKSYIPIYLFISGPGIGKSRNATELHHTTVKCASKDSELRNRLENAWVFNVSYENGNSLRMSEQDTYLAIGTRMLLQLTSGERTLDNIIGNYEPPSPWDVLALIAKYENKKLEDATVILVVDGLHNIMSDRNDGLNKNSSFYETLINIGDLSLWKTFVISCCTATTVEPIENFIAESTRKRVFLPVSSLKPPTVTHDGISKDVFDISNPIIRLLVSDCGGHGRALEVLQDSLLQNGITNFNISDLMGSIRNTLENLYEKAFSYTSDEAKQIVRAVLTHKRLHLYQPIEIKSTLTPDKITRTGMFRFEKVGNSKNYGFLTMPYIWLWIMVEQFTYRDDPQLQHWRFDDYEEHLSKNDKSLAIGYCSWQNFEHFNASFRCLKSRMLNEGEITSISEIYHGANLNGDICFKNHHLQLDTASQQVDTRSTINNSEQWYIKCEHDTIDVRKCMHCIINEVSAPHGDVFLGLDIPGGANEIHQYKLLNINSTFTQKNYNDERKKSASKDDYFILITTKDNLNIELPYNSGIVYKQNWNTYFGPFAGRAFIFAVESPLDINTVGCTQLELVSQVGKIRAEQIITKRPFHNIQDAMNKTGIPEKILKRFKYK
;
A
#
# COMPACT_ATOMS: atom_id res chain seq x y z
N MET A 1 -63.88 64.06 -7.58
CA MET A 1 -64.54 62.74 -7.50
C MET A 1 -63.55 61.75 -8.06
N PHE A 2 -63.24 60.71 -7.28
CA PHE A 2 -62.21 59.70 -7.50
C PHE A 2 -62.39 58.97 -8.83
N GLU A 3 -61.28 58.53 -9.43
CA GLU A 3 -61.24 57.21 -10.05
C GLU A 3 -59.85 56.59 -9.91
N GLN A 4 -59.84 55.45 -9.22
CA GLN A 4 -58.71 54.56 -8.98
C GLN A 4 -58.51 53.67 -10.20
N SER A 5 -57.25 53.41 -10.58
CA SER A 5 -56.90 52.24 -11.39
C SER A 5 -56.08 51.28 -10.54
N ILE A 6 -56.58 50.05 -10.44
CA ILE A 6 -56.07 48.96 -9.60
C ILE A 6 -55.02 48.19 -10.41
N SER A 7 -53.81 48.04 -9.87
CA SER A 7 -52.80 47.08 -10.33
C SER A 7 -53.17 45.68 -9.83
N ALA A 8 -53.34 44.71 -10.74
CA ALA A 8 -53.46 43.31 -10.37
C ALA A 8 -52.07 42.68 -10.25
N THR A 9 -51.57 42.49 -9.03
CA THR A 9 -50.48 41.56 -8.71
C THR A 9 -51.05 40.13 -8.64
N GLU A 10 -50.60 39.21 -9.50
CA GLU A 10 -50.90 37.77 -9.34
C GLU A 10 -50.34 37.25 -8.02
N GLN A 11 -51.21 36.87 -7.08
CA GLN A 11 -50.84 36.18 -5.85
C GLN A 11 -50.54 34.70 -6.17
N LYS A 12 -49.34 34.22 -5.82
CA LYS A 12 -48.98 32.79 -5.85
C LYS A 12 -49.89 32.00 -4.88
N PRO A 13 -50.43 30.82 -5.25
CA PRO A 13 -51.30 30.05 -4.36
C PRO A 13 -50.52 29.47 -3.17
N ALA A 14 -51.17 29.37 -2.02
CA ALA A 14 -50.57 28.77 -0.83
C ALA A 14 -50.29 27.26 -1.03
N PRO A 15 -49.20 26.70 -0.47
CA PRO A 15 -48.84 25.28 -0.59
C PRO A 15 -49.97 24.32 -0.24
N GLU A 16 -50.79 24.67 0.76
CA GLU A 16 -51.91 23.86 1.24
C GLU A 16 -53.03 23.71 0.21
N VAL A 17 -53.13 24.67 -0.73
CA VAL A 17 -54.08 24.62 -1.85
C VAL A 17 -53.54 23.68 -2.92
N VAL A 18 -52.28 23.87 -3.34
CA VAL A 18 -51.63 23.04 -4.37
C VAL A 18 -51.56 21.57 -3.94
N ARG A 19 -51.31 21.30 -2.66
CA ARG A 19 -51.25 19.95 -2.09
C ARG A 19 -52.53 19.13 -2.31
N LYS A 20 -53.68 19.77 -2.53
CA LYS A 20 -54.98 19.11 -2.73
C LYS A 20 -55.28 18.80 -4.20
N TYR A 21 -54.46 19.26 -5.15
CA TYR A 21 -54.70 19.03 -6.57
C TYR A 21 -54.48 17.57 -6.96
N ASN A 22 -55.42 17.00 -7.70
CA ASN A 22 -55.18 15.79 -8.47
C ASN A 22 -54.33 16.11 -9.72
N THR A 23 -53.88 15.09 -10.44
CA THR A 23 -52.97 15.26 -11.58
C THR A 23 -53.52 16.19 -12.68
N GLU A 24 -54.80 16.08 -13.05
CA GLU A 24 -55.39 16.98 -14.06
C GLU A 24 -55.55 18.41 -13.55
N GLN A 25 -55.94 18.60 -12.28
CA GLN A 25 -56.00 19.93 -11.67
C GLN A 25 -54.62 20.58 -11.59
N LEU A 26 -53.58 19.80 -11.33
CA LEU A 26 -52.20 20.26 -11.31
C LEU A 26 -51.71 20.66 -12.71
N ILE A 27 -52.07 19.89 -13.75
CA ILE A 27 -51.73 20.22 -15.14
C ILE A 27 -52.47 21.48 -15.59
N VAL A 28 -53.76 21.63 -15.27
CA VAL A 28 -54.52 22.86 -15.55
C VAL A 28 -53.87 24.06 -14.86
N PHE A 29 -53.40 23.88 -13.62
CA PHE A 29 -52.66 24.91 -12.90
C PHE A 29 -51.36 25.31 -13.60
N PHE A 30 -50.56 24.34 -14.09
CA PHE A 30 -49.33 24.63 -14.84
C PHE A 30 -49.59 25.26 -16.21
N ARG A 31 -50.67 24.91 -16.90
CA ARG A 31 -51.04 25.57 -18.18
C ARG A 31 -51.34 27.06 -18.01
N GLY A 32 -51.73 27.49 -16.80
CA GLY A 32 -51.89 28.89 -16.45
C GLY A 32 -50.59 29.62 -16.09
N LYS A 33 -49.42 28.98 -16.23
CA LYS A 33 -48.10 29.52 -15.86
C LYS A 33 -47.17 29.53 -17.07
N GLU A 34 -47.17 30.66 -17.78
CA GLU A 34 -46.41 30.86 -19.03
C GLU A 34 -44.89 30.74 -18.83
N ASP A 35 -44.39 31.00 -17.62
CA ASP A 35 -42.97 30.91 -17.24
C ASP A 35 -42.43 29.46 -17.21
N LEU A 36 -43.30 28.46 -17.05
CA LEU A 36 -42.89 27.06 -17.03
C LEU A 36 -42.62 26.48 -18.43
N GLN A 37 -43.20 27.07 -19.49
CA GLN A 37 -43.08 26.67 -20.91
C GLN A 37 -43.05 25.14 -21.12
N LEU A 38 -44.02 24.42 -20.55
CA LEU A 38 -44.17 22.97 -20.70
C LEU A 38 -45.00 22.65 -21.93
N ASP A 39 -44.62 21.61 -22.66
CA ASP A 39 -45.36 21.12 -23.83
C ASP A 39 -46.28 19.93 -23.50
N ASP A 40 -47.03 19.44 -24.51
CA ASP A 40 -47.96 18.32 -24.31
C ASP A 40 -47.26 17.00 -23.94
N ASP A 41 -45.99 16.81 -24.32
CA ASP A 41 -45.20 15.63 -23.95
C ASP A 41 -44.80 15.71 -22.46
N ASP A 42 -44.39 16.89 -21.98
CA ASP A 42 -44.12 17.12 -20.55
C ASP A 42 -45.38 16.84 -19.69
N TYR A 43 -46.55 17.30 -20.14
CA TYR A 43 -47.82 17.00 -19.46
C TYR A 43 -48.19 15.51 -19.53
N ALA A 44 -47.85 14.81 -20.62
CA ALA A 44 -48.06 13.37 -20.73
C ALA A 44 -47.22 12.60 -19.70
N ILE A 45 -45.98 13.03 -19.43
CA ILE A 45 -45.13 12.44 -18.38
C ILE A 45 -45.77 12.58 -17.01
N LEU A 46 -46.28 13.77 -16.67
CA LEU A 46 -46.97 13.99 -15.40
C LEU A 46 -48.24 13.12 -15.24
N ARG A 47 -48.97 12.86 -16.33
CA ARG A 47 -50.13 11.95 -16.35
C ARG A 47 -49.74 10.49 -16.19
N ASN A 48 -48.72 10.05 -16.93
CA ASN A 48 -48.24 8.68 -16.90
C ASN A 48 -47.76 8.28 -15.51
N GLU A 49 -47.01 9.17 -14.85
CA GLU A 49 -46.52 8.97 -13.48
C GLU A 49 -47.57 9.34 -12.41
N LYS A 50 -48.76 9.82 -12.81
CA LYS A 50 -49.87 10.22 -11.94
C LYS A 50 -49.44 11.18 -10.82
N ILE A 51 -48.61 12.16 -11.16
CA ILE A 51 -48.08 13.13 -10.20
C ILE A 51 -49.22 13.99 -9.65
N THR A 52 -49.46 13.93 -8.35
CA THR A 52 -50.45 14.81 -7.68
C THR A 52 -49.79 16.06 -7.13
N GLY A 53 -50.57 17.05 -6.71
CA GLY A 53 -50.04 18.27 -6.10
C GLY A 53 -49.22 18.02 -4.84
N ARG A 54 -49.50 16.94 -4.10
CA ARG A 54 -48.66 16.50 -2.96
C ARG A 54 -47.30 15.99 -3.43
N ASP A 55 -47.27 15.20 -4.50
CA ASP A 55 -46.04 14.61 -5.04
C ASP A 55 -45.16 15.68 -5.68
N PHE A 56 -45.79 16.61 -6.41
CA PHE A 56 -45.13 17.78 -7.00
C PHE A 56 -44.41 18.62 -5.95
N LEU A 57 -45.04 18.91 -4.81
CA LEU A 57 -44.39 19.71 -3.77
C LEU A 57 -43.09 19.06 -3.29
N ILE A 58 -42.96 17.73 -3.26
CA ILE A 58 -41.72 17.05 -2.81
C ILE A 58 -40.85 16.55 -3.97
N ILE A 59 -41.13 16.97 -5.20
CA ILE A 59 -40.43 16.47 -6.38
C ILE A 59 -39.04 17.08 -6.51
N THR A 60 -38.11 16.33 -7.13
CA THR A 60 -36.76 16.80 -7.44
C THR A 60 -36.52 16.72 -8.94
N GLU A 61 -35.62 17.54 -9.46
CA GLU A 61 -35.19 17.52 -10.86
C GLU A 61 -34.78 16.11 -11.30
N GLN A 62 -33.88 15.46 -10.54
CA GLN A 62 -33.42 14.10 -10.79
C GLN A 62 -34.56 13.06 -10.87
N LYS A 63 -35.65 13.28 -10.14
CA LYS A 63 -36.81 12.37 -10.15
C LYS A 63 -37.64 12.56 -11.41
N LEU A 64 -37.81 13.81 -11.86
CA LEU A 64 -38.46 14.13 -13.13
C LEU A 64 -37.65 13.62 -14.33
N GLU A 65 -36.32 13.74 -14.31
CA GLU A 65 -35.46 13.20 -15.36
C GLU A 65 -35.54 11.67 -15.48
N ARG A 66 -35.64 10.96 -14.33
CA ARG A 66 -35.87 9.51 -14.31
C ARG A 66 -37.21 9.10 -14.90
N TYR A 67 -38.20 9.99 -14.89
CA TYR A 67 -39.50 9.78 -15.52
C TYR A 67 -39.51 10.11 -17.03
N GLY A 68 -38.34 10.46 -17.58
CA GLY A 68 -38.18 10.78 -18.99
C GLY A 68 -38.37 12.25 -19.32
N MET A 69 -38.50 13.14 -18.32
CA MET A 69 -38.59 14.58 -18.54
C MET A 69 -37.22 15.16 -18.87
N LYS A 70 -37.15 16.07 -19.85
CA LYS A 70 -35.88 16.73 -20.20
C LYS A 70 -35.44 17.68 -19.07
N GLY A 71 -34.14 17.86 -18.90
CA GLY A 71 -33.57 18.64 -17.78
C GLY A 71 -34.12 20.07 -17.66
N GLY A 72 -34.42 20.75 -18.78
CA GLY A 72 -35.02 22.10 -18.76
C GLY A 72 -36.40 22.15 -18.07
N PRO A 73 -37.43 21.46 -18.60
CA PRO A 73 -38.72 21.29 -17.92
C PRO A 73 -38.61 20.75 -16.49
N ALA A 74 -37.73 19.78 -16.25
CA ALA A 74 -37.52 19.18 -14.93
C ALA A 74 -37.03 20.20 -13.88
N THR A 75 -36.06 21.02 -14.26
CA THR A 75 -35.51 22.09 -13.41
C THR A 75 -36.59 23.11 -13.07
N ARG A 76 -37.32 23.61 -14.08
CA ARG A 76 -38.37 24.63 -13.89
C ARG A 76 -39.48 24.15 -12.95
N LEU A 77 -39.92 22.90 -13.08
CA LEU A 77 -40.91 22.33 -12.18
C LEU A 77 -40.39 22.16 -10.75
N ALA A 78 -39.15 21.68 -10.58
CA ALA A 78 -38.55 21.51 -9.26
C ALA A 78 -38.36 22.85 -8.54
N ASP A 79 -37.93 23.89 -9.24
CA ASP A 79 -37.79 25.22 -8.67
C ASP A 79 -39.13 25.88 -8.38
N PHE A 80 -40.11 25.71 -9.26
CA PHE A 80 -41.47 26.19 -9.01
C PHE A 80 -42.10 25.53 -7.77
N ALA A 81 -41.81 24.25 -7.50
CA ALA A 81 -42.24 23.58 -6.28
C ALA A 81 -41.62 24.22 -5.02
N LYS A 82 -40.33 24.59 -5.06
CA LYS A 82 -39.64 25.30 -3.97
C LYS A 82 -40.22 26.70 -3.77
N GLU A 83 -40.50 27.42 -4.85
CA GLU A 83 -41.11 28.75 -4.80
C GLU A 83 -42.47 28.73 -4.12
N ILE A 84 -43.33 27.75 -4.44
CA ILE A 84 -44.65 27.62 -3.81
C ILE A 84 -44.50 27.39 -2.31
N LYS A 85 -43.52 26.59 -1.87
CA LYS A 85 -43.23 26.33 -0.46
C LYS A 85 -42.65 27.52 0.31
N GLY A 86 -42.29 28.60 -0.37
CA GLY A 86 -41.58 29.73 0.25
C GLY A 86 -40.14 29.38 0.65
N GLU A 87 -39.58 28.30 0.10
CA GLU A 87 -38.14 28.02 0.19
C GLU A 87 -37.45 28.99 -0.77
N GLN A 88 -36.55 29.87 -0.26
CA GLN A 88 -35.76 30.72 -1.15
C GLN A 88 -35.01 29.83 -2.12
N PRO A 89 -35.07 30.10 -3.44
CA PRO A 89 -34.34 29.31 -4.40
C PRO A 89 -32.86 29.33 -4.02
N VAL A 90 -32.29 28.14 -3.77
CA VAL A 90 -30.85 27.97 -3.86
C VAL A 90 -30.52 28.40 -5.28
N ALA A 91 -29.79 29.49 -5.42
CA ALA A 91 -29.40 30.04 -6.70
C ALA A 91 -28.46 29.04 -7.41
N ASP A 92 -29.05 28.04 -8.06
CA ASP A 92 -28.44 27.32 -9.15
C ASP A 92 -28.89 28.00 -10.44
N TYR A 93 -27.90 28.63 -11.08
CA TYR A 93 -27.90 29.00 -12.49
C TYR A 93 -29.14 29.73 -13.04
N ALA A 94 -29.42 30.91 -12.49
CA ALA A 94 -29.67 32.00 -13.42
C ALA A 94 -28.42 32.08 -14.32
N PHE A 95 -28.63 31.96 -15.63
CA PHE A 95 -27.66 32.36 -16.64
C PHE A 95 -27.36 33.85 -16.41
N ILE A 96 -26.49 34.16 -15.45
CA ILE A 96 -25.79 35.41 -15.41
C ILE A 96 -25.01 35.39 -16.72
N PRO A 97 -25.24 36.32 -17.66
CA PRO A 97 -24.37 36.39 -18.82
C PRO A 97 -22.93 36.42 -18.31
N TYR A 98 -22.05 35.62 -18.92
CA TYR A 98 -20.60 35.67 -18.76
C TYR A 98 -20.12 37.09 -19.08
N THR A 99 -20.31 38.03 -18.17
CA THR A 99 -19.96 39.43 -18.37
C THR A 99 -19.42 39.96 -17.06
N PHE A 100 -18.09 40.04 -17.04
CA PHE A 100 -17.19 40.58 -16.01
C PHE A 100 -16.69 39.63 -14.92
N ARG A 101 -16.11 38.49 -15.34
CA ARG A 101 -14.97 37.95 -14.59
C ARG A 101 -13.84 38.97 -14.63
N LYS A 102 -13.20 39.23 -13.49
CA LYS A 102 -12.10 40.21 -13.42
C LYS A 102 -10.78 39.53 -13.77
N LYS A 103 -9.90 40.23 -14.48
CA LYS A 103 -8.50 39.83 -14.53
C LYS A 103 -7.88 39.97 -13.14
N ILE A 104 -7.02 39.02 -12.79
CA ILE A 104 -6.41 38.99 -11.46
C ILE A 104 -5.50 40.22 -11.22
N ALA A 105 -4.89 40.76 -12.28
CA ALA A 105 -4.10 42.00 -12.21
C ALA A 105 -4.95 43.23 -11.83
N ASP A 106 -6.21 43.30 -12.30
CA ASP A 106 -7.12 44.40 -11.99
C ASP A 106 -7.73 44.24 -10.60
N ALA A 107 -7.98 42.99 -10.20
CA ALA A 107 -8.49 42.67 -8.87
C ALA A 107 -7.44 42.88 -7.76
N PHE A 108 -6.16 42.70 -8.10
CA PHE A 108 -5.03 42.84 -7.20
C PHE A 108 -3.99 43.81 -7.77
N PRO A 109 -4.33 45.11 -7.87
CA PRO A 109 -3.47 46.09 -8.54
C PRO A 109 -2.14 46.29 -7.83
N ASN A 110 -2.03 45.97 -6.53
CA ASN A 110 -0.79 46.03 -5.76
C ASN A 110 -0.06 44.67 -5.68
N GLY A 111 -0.53 43.66 -6.42
CA GLY A 111 -0.05 42.29 -6.28
C GLY A 111 -0.67 41.56 -5.07
N LEU A 112 -0.17 40.36 -4.80
CA LEU A 112 -0.54 39.54 -3.65
C LEU A 112 0.71 39.04 -2.92
N PRO A 113 0.72 39.03 -1.57
CA PRO A 113 1.81 38.42 -0.82
C PRO A 113 1.88 36.92 -1.10
N TYR A 114 3.09 36.38 -1.13
CA TYR A 114 3.29 34.94 -1.15
C TYR A 114 2.76 34.30 0.15
N LYS A 115 1.94 33.25 0.02
CA LYS A 115 1.52 32.40 1.15
C LYS A 115 2.06 30.99 0.96
N LYS A 116 2.59 30.42 2.05
CA LYS A 116 3.12 29.05 2.07
C LYS A 116 2.01 28.03 1.76
N PRO A 117 2.34 26.91 1.08
CA PRO A 117 1.37 25.89 0.74
C PRO A 117 0.91 25.11 1.97
N ILE A 118 -0.27 24.51 1.85
CA ILE A 118 -0.75 23.47 2.76
C ILE A 118 -0.19 22.10 2.28
N PRO A 119 0.06 21.14 3.18
CA PRO A 119 0.44 19.78 2.81
C PRO A 119 -0.55 19.10 1.85
N LEU A 120 -0.05 18.24 0.97
CA LEU A 120 -0.87 17.45 0.03
C LEU A 120 -1.44 16.18 0.67
N LEU A 121 -0.88 15.76 1.80
CA LEU A 121 -1.30 14.59 2.56
C LEU A 121 -2.23 15.00 3.69
N TYR A 122 -3.38 14.34 3.82
CA TYR A 122 -4.39 14.61 4.85
C TYR A 122 -4.64 13.43 5.82
N SER A 123 -3.88 12.34 5.68
CA SER A 123 -3.96 11.15 6.55
C SER A 123 -3.12 11.29 7.83
N SER A 124 -3.28 10.34 8.75
CA SER A 124 -2.51 10.25 10.01
C SER A 124 -0.99 10.28 9.78
N GLY A 125 -0.53 9.73 8.65
CA GLY A 125 0.87 9.76 8.24
C GLY A 125 1.46 11.15 8.02
N LEU A 126 0.66 12.22 7.90
CA LEU A 126 1.17 13.60 7.85
C LEU A 126 1.96 13.98 9.10
N ARG A 127 1.55 13.47 10.27
CA ARG A 127 2.18 13.81 11.55
C ARG A 127 3.53 13.12 11.75
N TRP A 128 3.84 12.09 10.96
CA TRP A 128 5.10 11.37 11.07
C TRP A 128 6.27 12.24 10.63
N ASN A 129 7.41 12.05 11.28
CA ASN A 129 8.69 12.60 10.87
C ASN A 129 9.04 12.11 9.46
N TYR A 130 9.41 13.02 8.57
CA TYR A 130 9.73 12.67 7.19
C TYR A 130 11.02 11.86 7.10
N GLN A 131 10.96 10.74 6.37
CA GLN A 131 12.08 9.83 6.14
C GLN A 131 12.63 10.03 4.74
N LEU A 132 13.69 10.84 4.62
CA LEU A 132 14.38 11.04 3.34
C LEU A 132 15.22 9.80 3.00
N ASP A 133 14.80 9.08 1.97
CA ASP A 133 15.55 7.94 1.47
C ASP A 133 16.81 8.35 0.70
N GLN A 134 17.85 7.52 0.79
CA GLN A 134 19.14 7.77 0.17
C GLN A 134 19.04 7.76 -1.37
N SER A 135 18.27 6.85 -1.97
CA SER A 135 18.14 6.77 -3.44
C SER A 135 17.42 7.99 -4.01
N LEU A 136 16.41 8.50 -3.30
CA LEU A 136 15.72 9.74 -3.65
C LEU A 136 16.68 10.92 -3.56
N ARG A 137 17.43 11.01 -2.45
CA ARG A 137 18.43 12.07 -2.25
C ARG A 137 19.47 12.10 -3.37
N GLU A 138 20.05 10.95 -3.71
CA GLU A 138 21.10 10.85 -4.74
C GLU A 138 20.58 11.21 -6.13
N THR A 139 19.41 10.68 -6.51
CA THR A 139 18.77 10.96 -7.81
C THR A 139 18.43 12.44 -7.92
N LEU A 140 17.76 13.00 -6.90
CA LEU A 140 17.35 14.39 -6.91
C LEU A 140 18.56 15.33 -6.84
N GLN A 141 19.56 15.06 -6.00
CA GLN A 141 20.77 15.88 -5.92
C GLN A 141 21.51 15.97 -7.25
N THR A 142 21.70 14.83 -7.92
CA THR A 142 22.39 14.76 -9.20
C THR A 142 21.68 15.56 -10.28
N GLU A 143 20.37 15.37 -10.40
CA GLU A 143 19.58 16.02 -11.46
C GLU A 143 19.28 17.50 -11.16
N LEU A 144 19.09 17.86 -9.89
CA LEU A 144 18.90 19.24 -9.46
C LEU A 144 20.15 20.11 -9.72
N LEU A 145 21.35 19.58 -9.45
CA LEU A 145 22.59 20.31 -9.71
C LEU A 145 22.79 20.54 -11.22
N LYS A 146 22.56 19.52 -12.05
CA LYS A 146 22.61 19.66 -13.51
C LYS A 146 21.58 20.68 -14.01
N HIS A 147 20.35 20.60 -13.50
CA HIS A 147 19.29 21.54 -13.84
C HIS A 147 19.71 22.99 -13.53
N TYR A 148 20.23 23.24 -12.34
CA TYR A 148 20.68 24.57 -11.94
C TYR A 148 21.88 25.07 -12.77
N GLN A 149 22.84 24.20 -13.10
CA GLN A 149 23.96 24.56 -13.97
C GLN A 149 23.49 24.96 -15.38
N CYS A 150 22.57 24.19 -15.98
CA CYS A 150 21.97 24.54 -17.26
C CYS A 150 21.29 25.92 -17.20
N HIS A 151 20.51 26.15 -16.13
CA HIS A 151 19.84 27.43 -15.91
C HIS A 151 20.84 28.60 -15.82
N LYS A 152 21.89 28.47 -15.01
CA LYS A 152 22.95 29.48 -14.84
C LYS A 152 23.68 29.79 -16.15
N ASN A 153 23.87 28.79 -17.00
CA ASN A 153 24.48 28.92 -18.32
C ASN A 153 23.49 29.42 -19.40
N GLY A 154 22.24 29.73 -19.05
CA GLY A 154 21.21 30.16 -20.00
C GLY A 154 20.73 29.06 -20.96
N GLN A 155 21.04 27.80 -20.69
CA GLN A 155 20.62 26.66 -21.49
C GLN A 155 19.16 26.30 -21.16
N ARG A 156 18.26 26.50 -22.12
CA ARG A 156 16.80 26.37 -21.94
C ARG A 156 16.16 25.31 -22.83
N ASP A 157 16.95 24.34 -23.28
CA ASP A 157 16.41 23.26 -24.11
C ASP A 157 15.71 22.21 -23.23
N LYS A 158 14.55 21.73 -23.69
CA LYS A 158 13.73 20.71 -23.01
C LYS A 158 14.46 19.38 -22.79
N SER A 159 15.54 19.10 -23.52
CA SER A 159 16.38 17.91 -23.34
C SER A 159 17.33 18.01 -22.15
N TYR A 160 17.61 19.22 -21.64
CA TYR A 160 18.46 19.43 -20.47
C TYR A 160 17.67 19.75 -19.20
N ILE A 161 16.54 20.45 -19.36
CA ILE A 161 15.69 20.91 -18.26
C ILE A 161 14.62 19.86 -17.95
N PRO A 162 14.67 19.22 -16.77
CA PRO A 162 13.78 18.10 -16.46
C PRO A 162 12.40 18.54 -15.95
N ILE A 163 11.40 17.69 -16.19
CA ILE A 163 10.24 17.57 -15.30
C ILE A 163 10.53 16.46 -14.28
N TYR A 164 10.29 16.73 -13.00
CA TYR A 164 10.40 15.73 -11.93
C TYR A 164 9.06 15.01 -11.74
N LEU A 165 9.11 13.70 -11.54
CA LEU A 165 7.92 12.85 -11.58
C LEU A 165 7.91 11.83 -10.45
N PHE A 166 6.94 11.94 -9.53
CA PHE A 166 6.57 10.86 -8.62
C PHE A 166 5.41 10.07 -9.24
N ILE A 167 5.74 9.03 -10.01
CA ILE A 167 4.75 8.16 -10.65
C ILE A 167 4.85 6.78 -10.02
N SER A 168 3.76 6.35 -9.40
CA SER A 168 3.71 5.06 -8.73
C SER A 168 2.29 4.68 -8.34
N GLY A 169 2.12 3.47 -7.81
CA GLY A 169 0.84 3.02 -7.28
C GLY A 169 0.34 3.84 -6.07
N PRO A 170 -0.94 3.71 -5.72
CA PRO A 170 -1.54 4.39 -4.58
C PRO A 170 -0.93 3.91 -3.24
N GLY A 171 -1.05 4.72 -2.19
CA GLY A 171 -0.68 4.32 -0.81
C GLY A 171 0.80 4.26 -0.46
N ILE A 172 1.72 4.41 -1.43
CA ILE A 172 3.17 4.26 -1.18
C ILE A 172 3.90 5.56 -0.75
N GLY A 173 3.22 6.69 -0.67
CA GLY A 173 3.81 7.95 -0.15
C GLY A 173 4.22 8.99 -1.20
N LYS A 174 3.63 9.00 -2.40
CA LYS A 174 3.87 10.04 -3.44
C LYS A 174 3.61 11.46 -2.92
N SER A 175 2.38 11.74 -2.48
CA SER A 175 1.97 13.06 -2.03
C SER A 175 2.76 13.51 -0.80
N ARG A 176 3.24 12.56 0.03
CA ARG A 176 4.16 12.87 1.13
C ARG A 176 5.52 13.35 0.64
N ASN A 177 6.16 12.63 -0.29
CA ASN A 177 7.42 13.06 -0.88
C ASN A 177 7.29 14.38 -1.65
N ALA A 178 6.19 14.57 -2.34
CA ALA A 178 5.87 15.81 -3.06
C ALA A 178 5.70 17.00 -2.10
N THR A 179 5.01 16.80 -0.97
CA THR A 179 4.88 17.82 0.09
C THR A 179 6.24 18.25 0.64
N GLU A 180 7.17 17.30 0.80
CA GLU A 180 8.50 17.52 1.41
C GLU A 180 9.57 17.89 0.39
N LEU A 181 9.20 18.08 -0.89
CA LEU A 181 10.15 18.32 -1.98
C LEU A 181 10.98 19.59 -1.73
N HIS A 182 10.36 20.66 -1.21
CA HIS A 182 11.08 21.90 -0.88
C HIS A 182 12.21 21.66 0.12
N HIS A 183 11.91 21.06 1.28
CA HIS A 183 12.93 20.72 2.28
C HIS A 183 13.98 19.76 1.71
N THR A 184 13.56 18.81 0.88
CA THR A 184 14.47 17.82 0.28
C THR A 184 15.44 18.48 -0.70
N THR A 185 14.97 19.37 -1.58
CA THR A 185 15.84 20.11 -2.52
C THR A 185 16.87 20.96 -1.78
N VAL A 186 16.49 21.65 -0.69
CA VAL A 186 17.42 22.41 0.16
C VAL A 186 18.51 21.49 0.74
N LYS A 187 18.14 20.32 1.28
CA LYS A 187 19.10 19.33 1.79
C LYS A 187 20.04 18.80 0.70
N CYS A 188 19.52 18.59 -0.51
CA CYS A 188 20.31 18.15 -1.67
C CYS A 188 21.33 19.20 -2.14
N ALA A 189 21.01 20.49 -1.98
CA ALA A 189 21.87 21.62 -2.35
C ALA A 189 22.95 21.96 -1.30
N SER A 190 23.13 21.15 -0.25
CA SER A 190 24.03 21.44 0.88
C SER A 190 25.49 21.81 0.51
N LYS A 191 25.99 21.40 -0.66
CA LYS A 191 27.35 21.71 -1.15
C LYS A 191 27.45 22.99 -1.99
N ASP A 192 26.33 23.52 -2.48
CA ASP A 192 26.27 24.71 -3.32
C ASP A 192 25.51 25.81 -2.56
N SER A 193 26.24 26.76 -1.99
CA SER A 193 25.68 27.82 -1.16
C SER A 193 24.73 28.75 -1.93
N GLU A 194 24.99 28.97 -3.22
CA GLU A 194 24.16 29.84 -4.06
C GLU A 194 22.81 29.16 -4.35
N LEU A 195 22.84 27.92 -4.81
CA LEU A 195 21.64 27.12 -5.06
C LEU A 195 20.83 26.91 -3.77
N ARG A 196 21.52 26.60 -2.66
CA ARG A 196 20.87 26.43 -1.36
C ARG A 196 20.12 27.68 -0.92
N ASN A 197 20.76 28.85 -0.99
CA ASN A 197 20.12 30.12 -0.64
C ASN A 197 18.90 30.43 -1.54
N ARG A 198 18.99 30.13 -2.84
CA ARG A 198 17.86 30.25 -3.77
C ARG A 198 16.69 29.35 -3.37
N LEU A 199 16.97 28.10 -2.99
CA LEU A 199 15.95 27.13 -2.59
C LEU A 199 15.32 27.46 -1.23
N GLU A 200 16.11 27.90 -0.25
CA GLU A 200 15.61 28.33 1.07
C GLU A 200 14.58 29.48 0.95
N ASN A 201 14.76 30.35 -0.05
CA ASN A 201 13.88 31.50 -0.34
C ASN A 201 12.91 31.25 -1.51
N ALA A 202 12.67 30.00 -1.90
CA ALA A 202 11.81 29.68 -3.03
C ALA A 202 10.32 29.92 -2.73
N TRP A 203 9.57 30.36 -3.74
CA TRP A 203 8.11 30.35 -3.72
C TRP A 203 7.60 28.96 -4.07
N VAL A 204 7.08 28.26 -3.07
CA VAL A 204 6.57 26.89 -3.19
C VAL A 204 5.06 26.90 -3.41
N PHE A 205 4.61 26.15 -4.41
CA PHE A 205 3.21 25.92 -4.69
C PHE A 205 2.90 24.43 -4.66
N ASN A 206 1.91 24.05 -3.86
CA ASN A 206 1.37 22.70 -3.84
C ASN A 206 -0.05 22.76 -4.41
N VAL A 207 -0.15 22.47 -5.70
CA VAL A 207 -1.42 22.40 -6.43
C VAL A 207 -1.90 20.95 -6.42
N SER A 208 -3.17 20.72 -6.10
CA SER A 208 -3.76 19.38 -6.11
C SER A 208 -5.02 19.34 -6.97
N TYR A 209 -5.19 18.26 -7.73
CA TYR A 209 -6.46 17.90 -8.36
C TYR A 209 -7.27 16.89 -7.53
N GLU A 210 -6.87 16.65 -6.28
CA GLU A 210 -7.52 15.72 -5.36
C GLU A 210 -8.20 16.47 -4.20
N ASN A 211 -8.91 15.73 -3.33
CA ASN A 211 -9.40 16.18 -2.02
C ASN A 211 -10.15 17.54 -2.07
N GLY A 212 -11.20 17.61 -2.89
CA GLY A 212 -12.04 18.81 -3.04
C GLY A 212 -11.56 19.81 -4.10
N ASN A 213 -10.36 19.62 -4.66
CA ASN A 213 -9.78 20.48 -5.70
C ASN A 213 -9.81 19.85 -7.11
N SER A 214 -10.70 18.88 -7.33
CA SER A 214 -10.91 18.26 -8.65
C SER A 214 -11.24 19.29 -9.73
N LEU A 215 -10.94 18.95 -10.98
CA LEU A 215 -11.26 19.81 -12.12
C LEU A 215 -12.77 20.05 -12.19
N ARG A 216 -13.20 21.31 -12.33
CA ARG A 216 -14.61 21.67 -12.51
C ARG A 216 -14.98 21.66 -13.99
N MET A 217 -16.25 21.41 -14.32
CA MET A 217 -16.74 21.42 -15.71
C MET A 217 -16.52 22.77 -16.42
N SER A 218 -16.42 23.86 -15.67
CA SER A 218 -16.15 25.20 -16.18
C SER A 218 -14.66 25.47 -16.48
N GLU A 219 -13.76 24.60 -16.04
CA GLU A 219 -12.32 24.69 -16.28
C GLU A 219 -11.95 23.93 -17.57
N GLN A 220 -12.08 24.59 -18.72
CA GLN A 220 -11.76 23.99 -20.02
C GLN A 220 -10.25 23.85 -20.27
N ASP A 221 -9.45 24.82 -19.83
CA ASP A 221 -8.00 24.79 -19.91
C ASP A 221 -7.41 24.29 -18.58
N THR A 222 -6.91 23.06 -18.62
CA THR A 222 -6.34 22.36 -17.47
C THR A 222 -5.00 22.93 -17.01
N TYR A 223 -4.26 23.63 -17.87
CA TYR A 223 -3.06 24.36 -17.49
C TYR A 223 -3.40 25.66 -16.76
N LEU A 224 -4.39 26.43 -17.24
CA LEU A 224 -4.89 27.60 -16.49
C LEU A 224 -5.51 27.19 -15.15
N ALA A 225 -6.11 26.01 -15.06
CA ALA A 225 -6.60 25.43 -13.82
C ALA A 225 -5.49 25.29 -12.73
N ILE A 226 -4.23 25.13 -13.14
CA ILE A 226 -3.08 25.17 -12.22
C ILE A 226 -2.91 26.58 -11.65
N GLY A 227 -2.94 27.61 -12.50
CA GLY A 227 -2.87 29.00 -12.07
C GLY A 227 -4.02 29.38 -11.14
N THR A 228 -5.24 28.92 -11.43
CA THR A 228 -6.41 29.09 -10.53
C THR A 228 -6.13 28.52 -9.12
N ARG A 229 -5.52 27.32 -9.03
CA ARG A 229 -5.16 26.70 -7.75
C ARG A 229 -3.95 27.36 -7.08
N MET A 230 -3.00 27.89 -7.85
CA MET A 230 -1.93 28.73 -7.30
C MET A 230 -2.50 30.01 -6.67
N LEU A 231 -3.49 30.63 -7.32
CA LEU A 231 -4.20 31.78 -6.75
C LEU A 231 -4.98 31.39 -5.49
N LEU A 232 -5.63 30.22 -5.48
CA LEU A 232 -6.29 29.68 -4.29
C LEU A 232 -5.33 29.57 -3.10
N GLN A 233 -4.10 29.13 -3.32
CA GLN A 233 -3.08 29.09 -2.29
C GLN A 233 -2.80 30.49 -1.70
N LEU A 234 -2.68 31.51 -2.55
CA LEU A 234 -2.43 32.89 -2.10
C LEU A 234 -3.62 33.50 -1.36
N THR A 235 -4.84 33.05 -1.64
CA THR A 235 -6.08 33.51 -0.98
C THR A 235 -6.56 32.57 0.12
N SER A 236 -5.78 31.54 0.48
CA SER A 236 -6.22 30.46 1.37
C SER A 236 -6.75 30.99 2.70
N GLY A 237 -7.95 30.52 3.07
CA GLY A 237 -8.72 30.92 4.26
C GLY A 237 -9.85 31.92 3.99
N GLU A 238 -9.80 32.68 2.89
CA GLU A 238 -10.78 33.73 2.57
C GLU A 238 -11.74 33.31 1.44
N ARG A 239 -11.34 32.36 0.58
CA ARG A 239 -12.08 31.99 -0.63
C ARG A 239 -12.00 30.49 -0.88
N THR A 240 -13.08 29.95 -1.47
CA THR A 240 -13.14 28.59 -2.00
C THR A 240 -12.66 28.55 -3.45
N LEU A 241 -12.36 27.37 -3.98
CA LEU A 241 -12.02 27.18 -5.40
C LEU A 241 -13.14 27.72 -6.31
N ASP A 242 -14.40 27.41 -5.98
CA ASP A 242 -15.56 27.85 -6.78
C ASP A 242 -15.72 29.38 -6.74
N ASN A 243 -15.41 30.04 -5.60
CA ASN A 243 -15.36 31.50 -5.52
C ASN A 243 -14.30 32.11 -6.45
N ILE A 244 -13.16 31.44 -6.66
CA ILE A 244 -12.12 31.94 -7.57
C ILE A 244 -12.57 31.77 -9.02
N ILE A 245 -13.05 30.57 -9.36
CA ILE A 245 -13.53 30.24 -10.71
C ILE A 245 -14.69 31.15 -11.13
N GLY A 246 -15.60 31.48 -10.21
CA GLY A 246 -16.74 32.35 -10.48
C GLY A 246 -16.37 33.82 -10.70
N ASN A 247 -15.38 34.33 -9.97
CA ASN A 247 -15.09 35.77 -9.91
C ASN A 247 -13.95 36.23 -10.83
N TYR A 248 -13.05 35.33 -11.22
CA TYR A 248 -11.83 35.68 -11.96
C TYR A 248 -11.71 34.96 -13.29
N GLU A 249 -11.11 35.65 -14.28
CA GLU A 249 -10.64 34.98 -15.47
C GLU A 249 -9.56 33.95 -15.08
N PRO A 250 -9.57 32.72 -15.63
CA PRO A 250 -8.57 31.71 -15.28
C PRO A 250 -7.15 32.22 -15.53
N PRO A 251 -6.33 32.42 -14.49
CA PRO A 251 -4.99 32.95 -14.67
C PRO A 251 -4.03 31.85 -15.08
N SER A 252 -3.00 32.19 -15.86
CA SER A 252 -1.86 31.29 -16.02
C SER A 252 -1.02 31.27 -14.74
N PRO A 253 -0.20 30.21 -14.52
CA PRO A 253 0.82 30.21 -13.47
C PRO A 253 1.70 31.47 -13.47
N TRP A 254 2.04 32.00 -14.65
CA TRP A 254 2.84 33.21 -14.77
C TRP A 254 2.11 34.47 -14.30
N ASP A 255 0.82 34.59 -14.56
CA ASP A 255 0.03 35.73 -14.08
C ASP A 255 0.01 35.77 -12.55
N VAL A 256 -0.08 34.61 -11.90
CA VAL A 256 -0.02 34.49 -10.44
C VAL A 256 1.37 34.84 -9.90
N LEU A 257 2.44 34.34 -10.54
CA LEU A 257 3.81 34.69 -10.15
C LEU A 257 4.08 36.19 -10.34
N ALA A 258 3.53 36.81 -11.38
CA ALA A 258 3.65 38.25 -11.61
C ALA A 258 2.98 39.08 -10.50
N LEU A 259 1.85 38.61 -9.94
CA LEU A 259 1.24 39.26 -8.77
C LEU A 259 2.17 39.25 -7.54
N ILE A 260 2.85 38.14 -7.29
CA ILE A 260 3.80 38.03 -6.17
C ILE A 260 5.01 38.91 -6.42
N ALA A 261 5.61 38.82 -7.60
CA ALA A 261 6.76 39.64 -7.98
C ALA A 261 6.47 41.14 -7.83
N LYS A 262 5.25 41.56 -8.19
CA LYS A 262 4.79 42.94 -8.00
C LYS A 262 4.69 43.33 -6.53
N TYR A 263 4.11 42.47 -5.69
CA TYR A 263 3.96 42.73 -4.25
C TYR A 263 5.31 42.76 -3.52
N GLU A 264 6.19 41.80 -3.82
CA GLU A 264 7.53 41.67 -3.23
C GLU A 264 8.55 42.68 -3.80
N ASN A 265 8.14 43.51 -4.78
CA ASN A 265 8.99 44.42 -5.52
C ASN A 265 10.27 43.74 -6.06
N LYS A 266 10.11 42.54 -6.63
CA LYS A 266 11.20 41.68 -7.09
C LYS A 266 11.01 41.31 -8.56
N LYS A 267 12.11 41.23 -9.33
CA LYS A 267 12.04 40.71 -10.71
C LYS A 267 11.81 39.19 -10.68
N LEU A 268 10.96 38.70 -11.57
CA LEU A 268 10.70 37.26 -11.70
C LEU A 268 11.97 36.44 -12.01
N GLU A 269 12.93 37.00 -12.75
CA GLU A 269 14.19 36.35 -13.10
C GLU A 269 15.04 36.01 -11.84
N ASP A 270 14.91 36.80 -10.78
CA ASP A 270 15.62 36.62 -9.50
C ASP A 270 14.88 35.66 -8.56
N ALA A 271 13.65 35.25 -8.91
CA ALA A 271 12.86 34.33 -8.13
C ALA A 271 13.29 32.87 -8.36
N THR A 272 12.97 32.03 -7.39
CA THR A 272 13.05 30.58 -7.52
C THR A 272 11.67 30.03 -7.16
N VAL A 273 11.11 29.19 -8.02
CA VAL A 273 9.76 28.66 -7.86
C VAL A 273 9.84 27.15 -7.81
N ILE A 274 9.13 26.54 -6.85
CA ILE A 274 8.91 25.10 -6.81
C ILE A 274 7.43 24.89 -7.01
N LEU A 275 7.05 24.30 -8.15
CA LEU A 275 5.67 23.99 -8.48
C LEU A 275 5.47 22.48 -8.39
N VAL A 276 4.68 22.06 -7.41
CA VAL A 276 4.24 20.69 -7.22
C VAL A 276 2.80 20.57 -7.69
N VAL A 277 2.54 19.70 -8.67
CA VAL A 277 1.21 19.39 -9.19
C VAL A 277 0.86 17.95 -8.81
N ASP A 278 -0.02 17.79 -7.84
CA ASP A 278 -0.43 16.52 -7.27
C ASP A 278 -1.70 15.99 -7.94
N GLY A 279 -1.73 14.67 -8.19
CA GLY A 279 -2.90 14.00 -8.74
C GLY A 279 -3.14 14.27 -10.22
N LEU A 280 -2.09 14.44 -11.04
CA LEU A 280 -2.20 14.82 -12.45
C LEU A 280 -3.06 13.85 -13.29
N HIS A 281 -3.06 12.57 -12.94
CA HIS A 281 -3.93 11.55 -13.55
C HIS A 281 -5.44 11.89 -13.51
N ASN A 282 -5.90 12.73 -12.58
CA ASN A 282 -7.29 13.18 -12.53
C ASN A 282 -7.70 14.12 -13.68
N ILE A 283 -6.75 14.55 -14.51
CA ILE A 283 -7.02 15.30 -15.75
C ILE A 283 -7.43 14.34 -16.88
N MET A 284 -7.04 13.06 -16.80
CA MET A 284 -7.31 12.09 -17.85
C MET A 284 -8.82 11.79 -17.93
N SER A 285 -9.39 11.95 -19.11
CA SER A 285 -10.76 11.56 -19.46
C SER A 285 -10.80 10.18 -20.12
N ASP A 286 -9.72 9.79 -20.80
CA ASP A 286 -9.50 8.44 -21.34
C ASP A 286 -8.24 7.81 -20.76
N ARG A 287 -8.23 6.48 -20.62
CA ARG A 287 -7.07 5.72 -20.13
C ARG A 287 -5.81 5.94 -20.96
N ASN A 288 -5.94 6.23 -22.26
CA ASN A 288 -4.83 6.46 -23.17
C ASN A 288 -4.42 7.93 -23.26
N ASP A 289 -5.01 8.84 -22.48
CA ASP A 289 -4.72 10.27 -22.59
C ASP A 289 -3.23 10.58 -22.42
N GLY A 290 -2.53 9.84 -21.57
CA GLY A 290 -1.10 10.01 -21.42
C GLY A 290 -0.27 9.60 -22.65
N LEU A 291 -0.79 8.73 -23.52
CA LEU A 291 -0.20 8.38 -24.82
C LEU A 291 -0.67 9.31 -25.95
N ASN A 292 -1.88 9.83 -25.83
CA ASN A 292 -2.45 10.76 -26.78
C ASN A 292 -1.85 12.16 -26.60
N LYS A 293 -0.96 12.55 -27.52
CA LYS A 293 -0.31 13.87 -27.48
C LYS A 293 -1.27 15.06 -27.62
N ASN A 294 -2.51 14.81 -28.04
CA ASN A 294 -3.57 15.80 -28.17
C ASN A 294 -4.53 15.81 -26.97
N SER A 295 -4.28 15.02 -25.93
CA SER A 295 -5.11 15.05 -24.72
C SER A 295 -4.78 16.26 -23.86
N SER A 296 -5.78 16.73 -23.11
CA SER A 296 -5.61 17.79 -22.12
C SER A 296 -4.56 17.42 -21.06
N PHE A 297 -4.48 16.13 -20.69
CA PHE A 297 -3.45 15.63 -19.77
C PHE A 297 -2.04 15.83 -20.33
N TYR A 298 -1.78 15.37 -21.55
CA TYR A 298 -0.44 15.40 -22.15
C TYR A 298 -0.02 16.84 -22.47
N GLU A 299 -0.95 17.65 -22.96
CA GLU A 299 -0.77 19.09 -23.17
C GLU A 299 -0.40 19.79 -21.85
N THR A 300 -1.14 19.52 -20.77
CA THR A 300 -0.84 20.08 -19.44
C THR A 300 0.54 19.67 -18.96
N LEU A 301 0.92 18.40 -19.10
CA LEU A 301 2.25 17.92 -18.71
C LEU A 301 3.36 18.65 -19.49
N ILE A 302 3.17 18.91 -20.79
CA ILE A 302 4.11 19.69 -21.59
C ILE A 302 4.19 21.12 -21.07
N ASN A 303 3.04 21.77 -20.88
CA ASN A 303 2.96 23.17 -20.46
C ASN A 303 3.61 23.38 -19.08
N ILE A 304 3.43 22.43 -18.14
CA ILE A 304 4.16 22.43 -16.86
C ILE A 304 5.68 22.37 -17.07
N GLY A 305 6.15 21.55 -18.01
CA GLY A 305 7.57 21.49 -18.35
C GLY A 305 8.08 22.76 -19.03
N ASP A 306 7.26 23.42 -19.82
CA ASP A 306 7.60 24.67 -20.50
C ASP A 306 7.79 25.82 -19.51
N LEU A 307 7.10 25.81 -18.36
CA LEU A 307 7.34 26.75 -17.25
C LEU A 307 8.82 26.77 -16.83
N SER A 308 9.49 25.62 -16.88
CA SER A 308 10.89 25.48 -16.45
C SER A 308 11.91 25.99 -17.48
N LEU A 309 11.47 26.33 -18.71
CA LEU A 309 12.36 26.82 -19.77
C LEU A 309 12.53 28.36 -19.77
N TRP A 310 11.87 29.07 -18.86
CA TRP A 310 11.93 30.53 -18.79
C TRP A 310 13.19 31.03 -18.05
N LYS A 311 13.35 32.36 -17.99
CA LYS A 311 14.45 33.02 -17.27
C LYS A 311 14.42 32.83 -15.75
N THR A 312 13.23 32.58 -15.19
CA THR A 312 13.05 32.27 -13.77
C THR A 312 13.45 30.83 -13.50
N PHE A 313 14.12 30.56 -12.39
CA PHE A 313 14.46 29.19 -12.01
C PHE A 313 13.23 28.47 -11.45
N VAL A 314 12.61 27.60 -12.23
CA VAL A 314 11.39 26.86 -11.85
C VAL A 314 11.69 25.36 -11.77
N ILE A 315 11.38 24.75 -10.63
CA ILE A 315 11.42 23.31 -10.43
C ILE A 315 9.99 22.80 -10.50
N SER A 316 9.65 22.13 -11.61
CA SER A 316 8.33 21.52 -11.81
C SER A 316 8.35 20.04 -11.41
N CYS A 317 7.43 19.66 -10.52
CA CYS A 317 7.25 18.28 -10.07
C CYS A 317 5.80 17.87 -10.19
N CYS A 318 5.52 16.73 -10.81
CA CYS A 318 4.17 16.18 -10.88
C CYS A 318 4.08 14.85 -10.13
N THR A 319 2.92 14.59 -9.54
CA THR A 319 2.56 13.26 -9.04
C THR A 319 1.44 12.69 -9.90
N ALA A 320 1.49 11.38 -10.15
CA ALA A 320 0.40 10.66 -10.79
C ALA A 320 0.30 9.25 -10.22
N THR A 321 -0.93 8.77 -10.06
CA THR A 321 -1.20 7.36 -9.78
C THR A 321 -1.46 6.66 -11.11
N THR A 322 -0.75 5.56 -11.34
CA THR A 322 -0.96 4.70 -12.51
C THR A 322 -0.82 3.25 -12.08
N VAL A 323 -1.58 2.37 -12.74
CA VAL A 323 -1.45 0.91 -12.65
C VAL A 323 -0.82 0.32 -13.93
N GLU A 324 -0.59 1.14 -14.97
CA GLU A 324 -0.07 0.74 -16.28
C GLU A 324 1.36 1.20 -16.54
N PRO A 325 2.08 0.60 -17.52
CA PRO A 325 3.41 1.01 -17.87
C PRO A 325 3.73 2.47 -18.01
N ILE A 326 4.85 2.99 -17.51
CA ILE A 326 5.22 4.41 -17.67
C ILE A 326 5.30 4.71 -19.17
N GLU A 327 5.84 3.76 -19.93
CA GLU A 327 5.91 3.75 -21.39
C GLU A 327 4.51 3.70 -22.05
N ASN A 328 3.52 3.13 -21.34
CA ASN A 328 2.11 3.06 -21.76
C ASN A 328 1.24 4.15 -21.12
N PHE A 329 1.76 4.88 -20.13
CA PHE A 329 1.08 5.89 -19.33
C PHE A 329 1.49 7.28 -19.79
N ILE A 330 2.69 7.45 -20.34
CA ILE A 330 3.13 8.73 -20.91
C ILE A 330 3.86 8.47 -22.22
N ALA A 331 3.41 9.11 -23.30
CA ALA A 331 4.03 9.00 -24.61
C ALA A 331 5.52 9.34 -24.58
N GLU A 332 6.29 8.68 -25.45
CA GLU A 332 7.70 9.01 -25.65
C GLU A 332 7.89 10.49 -26.00
N SER A 333 8.92 11.08 -25.40
CA SER A 333 9.23 12.50 -25.54
C SER A 333 10.72 12.75 -25.49
N THR A 334 11.18 13.72 -26.28
CA THR A 334 12.55 14.25 -26.21
C THR A 334 12.77 15.16 -25.01
N ARG A 335 11.70 15.52 -24.29
CA ARG A 335 11.79 16.26 -23.04
C ARG A 335 12.36 15.37 -21.94
N LYS A 336 13.33 15.89 -21.20
CA LYS A 336 13.93 15.19 -20.07
C LYS A 336 12.91 14.99 -18.95
N ARG A 337 12.78 13.75 -18.51
CA ARG A 337 11.90 13.33 -17.40
C ARG A 337 12.74 12.63 -16.34
N VAL A 338 12.62 13.07 -15.09
CA VAL A 338 13.33 12.47 -13.95
C VAL A 338 12.30 11.82 -13.06
N PHE A 339 12.23 10.49 -13.11
CA PHE A 339 11.37 9.69 -12.25
C PHE A 339 12.04 9.53 -10.88
N LEU A 340 11.39 10.06 -9.84
CA LEU A 340 11.90 10.08 -8.49
C LEU A 340 11.46 8.80 -7.74
N PRO A 341 12.38 8.09 -7.08
CA PRO A 341 12.04 6.84 -6.39
C PRO A 341 11.22 7.10 -5.11
N VAL A 342 10.36 6.14 -4.77
CA VAL A 342 9.57 6.15 -3.53
C VAL A 342 9.87 4.87 -2.74
N SER A 343 10.54 5.02 -1.60
CA SER A 343 11.10 3.92 -0.82
C SER A 343 10.17 3.47 0.32
N SER A 344 10.43 2.29 0.91
CA SER A 344 9.69 1.80 2.08
C SER A 344 9.94 2.70 3.27
N LEU A 345 8.89 2.92 4.05
CA LEU A 345 9.04 3.56 5.35
C LEU A 345 9.69 2.58 6.31
N LYS A 346 10.67 3.06 7.08
CA LYS A 346 11.04 2.46 8.36
C LYS A 346 9.91 2.73 9.37
N PRO A 347 9.85 2.02 10.50
CA PRO A 347 8.90 2.32 11.56
C PRO A 347 8.85 3.83 11.86
N PRO A 348 7.68 4.48 11.72
CA PRO A 348 7.58 5.93 11.80
C PRO A 348 7.78 6.45 13.22
N THR A 349 8.27 7.68 13.30
CA THR A 349 8.41 8.45 14.55
C THR A 349 7.63 9.75 14.44
N VAL A 350 7.27 10.34 15.57
CA VAL A 350 6.60 11.64 15.67
C VAL A 350 7.39 12.53 16.62
N THR A 351 7.55 13.81 16.30
CA THR A 351 8.21 14.76 17.21
C THR A 351 7.15 15.59 17.92
N HIS A 352 7.16 15.59 19.25
CA HIS A 352 6.34 16.46 20.09
C HIS A 352 7.27 17.19 21.06
N ASP A 353 7.19 18.52 21.11
CA ASP A 353 8.04 19.38 21.95
C ASP A 353 9.56 19.13 21.83
N GLY A 354 10.01 18.82 20.60
CA GLY A 354 11.43 18.52 20.32
C GLY A 354 11.87 17.10 20.70
N ILE A 355 10.99 16.29 21.30
CA ILE A 355 11.26 14.90 21.65
C ILE A 355 10.68 14.00 20.55
N SER A 356 11.54 13.22 19.91
CA SER A 356 11.12 12.19 18.95
C SER A 356 10.64 10.96 19.71
N LYS A 357 9.42 10.52 19.41
CA LYS A 357 8.79 9.32 19.98
C LYS A 357 8.42 8.35 18.85
N ASP A 358 8.58 7.06 19.08
CA ASP A 358 8.13 6.05 18.15
C ASP A 358 6.60 6.03 18.07
N VAL A 359 6.05 5.92 16.85
CA VAL A 359 4.60 5.77 16.64
C VAL A 359 4.13 4.42 17.16
N PHE A 360 4.96 3.40 16.98
CA PHE A 360 4.70 2.03 17.38
C PHE A 360 5.67 1.62 18.49
N ASP A 361 5.16 1.01 19.55
CA ASP A 361 6.00 0.41 20.59
C ASP A 361 6.64 -0.89 20.09
N ILE A 362 7.74 -0.75 19.35
CA ILE A 362 8.50 -1.88 18.79
C ILE A 362 9.20 -2.75 19.85
N SER A 363 9.17 -2.34 21.12
CA SER A 363 9.62 -3.20 22.23
C SER A 363 8.64 -4.36 22.46
N ASN A 364 7.37 -4.17 22.10
CA ASN A 364 6.37 -5.23 22.09
C ASN A 364 6.57 -6.12 20.84
N PRO A 365 6.91 -7.42 21.00
CA PRO A 365 7.15 -8.31 19.87
C PRO A 365 5.98 -8.43 18.89
N ILE A 366 4.74 -8.29 19.38
CA ILE A 366 3.53 -8.31 18.55
C ILE A 366 3.48 -7.06 17.68
N ILE A 367 3.59 -5.88 18.27
CA ILE A 367 3.54 -4.63 17.51
C ILE A 367 4.66 -4.62 16.46
N ARG A 368 5.84 -5.12 16.83
CA ARG A 368 6.95 -5.32 15.90
C ARG A 368 6.61 -6.28 14.75
N LEU A 369 5.88 -7.38 15.01
CA LEU A 369 5.37 -8.27 13.97
C LEU A 369 4.43 -7.53 13.01
N LEU A 370 3.41 -6.87 13.55
CA LEU A 370 2.38 -6.17 12.78
C LEU A 370 2.99 -5.09 11.88
N VAL A 371 3.92 -4.30 12.41
CA VAL A 371 4.66 -3.29 11.65
C VAL A 371 5.53 -3.93 10.57
N SER A 372 6.16 -5.06 10.86
CA SER A 372 6.94 -5.82 9.88
C SER A 372 6.07 -6.36 8.75
N ASP A 373 4.87 -6.85 9.07
CA ASP A 373 3.92 -7.39 8.10
C ASP A 373 3.39 -6.32 7.13
N CYS A 374 3.32 -5.06 7.57
CA CYS A 374 3.03 -3.92 6.70
C CYS A 374 4.18 -3.56 5.73
N GLY A 375 5.40 -4.09 5.95
CA GLY A 375 6.55 -3.98 5.02
C GLY A 375 6.95 -2.55 4.63
N GLY A 376 6.64 -1.56 5.49
CA GLY A 376 6.91 -0.15 5.20
C GLY A 376 5.96 0.50 4.20
N HIS A 377 4.82 -0.13 3.88
CA HIS A 377 3.79 0.47 3.03
C HIS A 377 3.00 1.54 3.80
N GLY A 378 3.03 2.78 3.31
CA GLY A 378 2.50 3.95 4.01
C GLY A 378 1.06 3.78 4.47
N ARG A 379 0.12 3.48 3.56
CA ARG A 379 -1.29 3.29 3.92
C ARG A 379 -1.54 2.09 4.85
N ALA A 380 -0.71 1.04 4.76
CA ALA A 380 -0.88 -0.13 5.63
C ALA A 380 -0.51 0.22 7.07
N LEU A 381 0.58 0.98 7.24
CA LEU A 381 1.00 1.50 8.55
C LEU A 381 0.00 2.53 9.12
N GLU A 382 -0.62 3.36 8.27
CA GLU A 382 -1.67 4.30 8.70
C GLU A 382 -2.89 3.55 9.23
N VAL A 383 -3.39 2.55 8.49
CA VAL A 383 -4.52 1.73 8.95
C VAL A 383 -4.17 1.00 10.25
N LEU A 384 -2.96 0.42 10.36
CA LEU A 384 -2.51 -0.20 11.61
C LEU A 384 -2.48 0.79 12.77
N GLN A 385 -1.94 1.99 12.58
CA GLN A 385 -1.90 3.03 13.62
C GLN A 385 -3.32 3.43 14.05
N ASP A 386 -4.19 3.70 13.09
CA ASP A 386 -5.55 4.16 13.36
C ASP A 386 -6.35 3.07 14.11
N SER A 387 -6.20 1.79 13.72
CA SER A 387 -6.81 0.66 14.42
C SER A 387 -6.29 0.52 15.86
N LEU A 388 -4.99 0.71 16.10
CA LEU A 388 -4.40 0.64 17.45
C LEU A 388 -4.85 1.80 18.35
N LEU A 389 -5.03 3.00 17.79
CA LEU A 389 -5.47 4.20 18.53
C LEU A 389 -6.95 4.12 18.95
N GLN A 390 -7.82 3.55 18.10
CA GLN A 390 -9.25 3.54 18.36
C GLN A 390 -9.67 2.66 19.54
N ASN A 391 -9.00 1.53 19.79
CA ASN A 391 -9.46 0.59 20.82
C ASN A 391 -8.42 0.18 21.88
N GLY A 392 -7.20 0.75 21.84
CA GLY A 392 -6.16 0.56 22.86
C GLY A 392 -5.50 -0.84 22.85
N ILE A 393 -4.17 -0.90 22.97
CA ILE A 393 -3.35 -2.11 22.76
C ILE A 393 -3.76 -3.32 23.64
N THR A 394 -4.45 -3.10 24.76
CA THR A 394 -4.71 -4.13 25.78
C THR A 394 -6.01 -4.92 25.62
N ASN A 395 -6.89 -4.59 24.67
CA ASN A 395 -8.24 -5.16 24.56
C ASN A 395 -8.55 -5.91 23.25
N PHE A 396 -7.56 -6.17 22.40
CA PHE A 396 -7.78 -6.81 21.10
C PHE A 396 -7.45 -8.31 21.09
N ASN A 397 -8.32 -9.08 20.43
CA ASN A 397 -7.89 -10.29 19.74
C ASN A 397 -7.10 -9.84 18.48
N ILE A 398 -5.90 -10.40 18.30
CA ILE A 398 -4.99 -9.98 17.23
C ILE A 398 -5.45 -10.48 15.86
N SER A 399 -6.09 -11.66 15.80
CA SER A 399 -6.72 -12.14 14.56
C SER A 399 -7.86 -11.21 14.16
N ASP A 400 -8.70 -10.79 15.11
CA ASP A 400 -9.77 -9.81 14.81
C ASP A 400 -9.19 -8.46 14.32
N LEU A 401 -8.14 -7.97 14.97
CA LEU A 401 -7.43 -6.74 14.56
C LEU A 401 -6.87 -6.89 13.14
N MET A 402 -6.17 -7.98 12.87
CA MET A 402 -5.51 -8.20 11.59
C MET A 402 -6.50 -8.51 10.47
N GLY A 403 -7.56 -9.26 10.76
CA GLY A 403 -8.70 -9.44 9.86
C GLY A 403 -9.37 -8.11 9.55
N SER A 404 -9.55 -7.23 10.54
CA SER A 404 -10.08 -5.87 10.32
C SER A 404 -9.16 -5.01 9.44
N ILE A 405 -7.84 -5.01 9.72
CA ILE A 405 -6.84 -4.30 8.91
C ILE A 405 -6.85 -4.82 7.48
N ARG A 406 -6.82 -6.15 7.31
CA ARG A 406 -6.86 -6.81 6.02
C ARG A 406 -8.11 -6.42 5.24
N ASN A 407 -9.30 -6.57 5.84
CA ASN A 407 -10.56 -6.24 5.18
C ASN A 407 -10.62 -4.75 4.82
N THR A 408 -10.10 -3.86 5.67
CA THR A 408 -10.00 -2.43 5.37
C THR A 408 -9.11 -2.17 4.16
N LEU A 409 -7.94 -2.80 4.11
CA LEU A 409 -6.99 -2.65 3.02
C LEU A 409 -7.49 -3.29 1.72
N GLU A 410 -8.12 -4.45 1.79
CA GLU A 410 -8.76 -5.14 0.66
C GLU A 410 -9.85 -4.26 0.03
N ASN A 411 -10.75 -3.71 0.85
CA ASN A 411 -11.79 -2.78 0.37
C ASN A 411 -11.21 -1.50 -0.24
N LEU A 412 -10.13 -0.96 0.32
CA LEU A 412 -9.46 0.23 -0.22
C LEU A 412 -8.79 -0.02 -1.57
N TYR A 413 -8.39 -1.27 -1.84
CA TYR A 413 -7.53 -1.63 -2.97
C TYR A 413 -8.07 -2.80 -3.81
N GLU A 414 -9.39 -3.05 -3.80
CA GLU A 414 -10.03 -4.18 -4.51
C GLU A 414 -9.56 -4.29 -5.98
N LYS A 415 -9.52 -3.15 -6.69
CA LYS A 415 -9.06 -3.06 -8.08
C LYS A 415 -7.57 -3.37 -8.27
N ALA A 416 -6.74 -3.12 -7.26
CA ALA A 416 -5.30 -3.38 -7.30
C ALA A 416 -4.98 -4.87 -7.28
N PHE A 417 -5.93 -5.70 -6.85
CA PHE A 417 -5.83 -7.15 -6.78
C PHE A 417 -6.77 -7.85 -7.76
N SER A 418 -7.16 -7.21 -8.88
CA SER A 418 -8.01 -7.85 -9.90
C SER A 418 -7.22 -8.84 -10.77
N TYR A 419 -6.62 -9.86 -10.16
CA TYR A 419 -5.91 -10.96 -10.83
C TYR A 419 -6.76 -12.21 -10.89
N THR A 420 -6.55 -13.04 -11.91
CA THR A 420 -7.07 -14.42 -11.89
C THR A 420 -6.29 -15.27 -10.88
N SER A 421 -6.87 -16.38 -10.43
CA SER A 421 -6.22 -17.34 -9.51
C SER A 421 -4.84 -17.82 -10.03
N ASP A 422 -4.72 -18.08 -11.35
CA ASP A 422 -3.47 -18.51 -11.97
C ASP A 422 -2.42 -17.38 -11.99
N GLU A 423 -2.81 -16.17 -12.39
CA GLU A 423 -1.93 -14.99 -12.37
C GLU A 423 -1.43 -14.68 -10.96
N ALA A 424 -2.32 -14.71 -9.97
CA ALA A 424 -1.97 -14.48 -8.58
C ALA A 424 -0.97 -15.54 -8.08
N LYS A 425 -1.17 -16.82 -8.44
CA LYS A 425 -0.22 -17.90 -8.15
C LYS A 425 1.15 -17.66 -8.77
N GLN A 426 1.21 -17.23 -10.05
CA GLN A 426 2.48 -16.91 -10.71
C GLN A 426 3.23 -15.76 -10.03
N ILE A 427 2.51 -14.71 -9.61
CA ILE A 427 3.09 -13.57 -8.89
C ILE A 427 3.63 -14.01 -7.53
N VAL A 428 2.81 -14.72 -6.75
CA VAL A 428 3.20 -15.21 -5.41
C VAL A 428 4.38 -16.15 -5.51
N ARG A 429 4.39 -17.06 -6.50
CA ARG A 429 5.53 -17.92 -6.81
C ARG A 429 6.79 -17.09 -7.05
N ALA A 430 6.73 -16.08 -7.91
CA ALA A 430 7.87 -15.22 -8.21
C ALA A 430 8.43 -14.52 -6.97
N VAL A 431 7.56 -14.06 -6.06
CA VAL A 431 7.98 -13.42 -4.80
C VAL A 431 8.60 -14.43 -3.83
N LEU A 432 7.95 -15.58 -3.59
CA LEU A 432 8.40 -16.55 -2.59
C LEU A 432 9.66 -17.33 -3.01
N THR A 433 9.84 -17.54 -4.31
CA THR A 433 11.06 -18.14 -4.87
C THR A 433 12.15 -17.11 -5.17
N HIS A 434 11.86 -15.81 -4.94
CA HIS A 434 12.74 -14.70 -5.27
C HIS A 434 13.29 -14.81 -6.70
N LYS A 435 12.39 -15.14 -7.65
CA LYS A 435 12.75 -15.42 -9.03
C LYS A 435 13.38 -14.17 -9.65
N ARG A 436 14.56 -14.32 -10.24
CA ARG A 436 15.21 -13.23 -10.99
C ARG A 436 14.42 -12.96 -12.26
N LEU A 437 13.92 -11.74 -12.40
CA LEU A 437 13.04 -11.33 -13.48
C LEU A 437 13.61 -10.13 -14.24
N HIS A 438 13.31 -10.06 -15.53
CA HIS A 438 13.52 -8.84 -16.31
C HIS A 438 12.26 -7.97 -16.21
N LEU A 439 12.44 -6.69 -15.90
CA LEU A 439 11.38 -5.72 -15.59
C LEU A 439 10.27 -5.71 -16.64
N TYR A 440 10.65 -5.77 -17.92
CA TYR A 440 9.74 -5.66 -19.06
C TYR A 440 9.40 -6.98 -19.77
N GLN A 441 9.84 -8.13 -19.24
CA GLN A 441 9.49 -9.43 -19.82
C GLN A 441 8.41 -10.12 -18.97
N PRO A 442 7.58 -10.99 -19.58
CA PRO A 442 6.63 -11.78 -18.84
C PRO A 442 7.28 -12.60 -17.72
N ILE A 443 6.59 -12.72 -16.57
CA ILE A 443 7.06 -13.51 -15.43
C ILE A 443 7.13 -15.01 -15.74
N GLU A 444 6.29 -15.48 -16.68
CA GLU A 444 6.27 -16.84 -17.21
C GLU A 444 5.95 -16.84 -18.71
N ILE A 445 6.30 -17.93 -19.40
CA ILE A 445 6.19 -18.06 -20.87
C ILE A 445 4.77 -17.81 -21.39
N LYS A 446 3.74 -18.22 -20.64
CA LYS A 446 2.33 -18.07 -21.00
C LYS A 446 1.67 -16.83 -20.37
N SER A 447 2.40 -16.05 -19.59
CA SER A 447 1.88 -14.89 -18.88
C SER A 447 1.95 -13.64 -19.74
N THR A 448 1.01 -12.70 -19.54
CA THR A 448 1.11 -11.33 -20.10
C THR A 448 1.57 -10.32 -19.06
N LEU A 449 1.79 -10.79 -17.82
CA LEU A 449 2.18 -9.99 -16.67
C LEU A 449 3.69 -9.82 -16.64
N THR A 450 4.13 -8.56 -16.60
CA THR A 450 5.53 -8.20 -16.41
C THR A 450 5.72 -7.64 -15.00
N PRO A 451 6.92 -7.74 -14.39
CA PRO A 451 7.19 -7.15 -13.07
C PRO A 451 6.83 -5.66 -13.01
N ASP A 452 7.08 -4.97 -14.11
CA ASP A 452 6.75 -3.58 -14.31
C ASP A 452 5.25 -3.31 -14.17
N LYS A 453 4.37 -4.10 -14.83
CA LYS A 453 2.91 -3.99 -14.64
C LYS A 453 2.49 -4.26 -13.19
N ILE A 454 3.07 -5.29 -12.57
CA ILE A 454 2.71 -5.73 -11.21
C ILE A 454 3.03 -4.65 -10.16
N THR A 455 4.22 -4.05 -10.21
CA THR A 455 4.64 -3.05 -9.19
C THR A 455 3.86 -1.74 -9.19
N ARG A 456 3.12 -1.45 -10.25
CA ARG A 456 2.37 -0.19 -10.37
C ARG A 456 1.07 -0.18 -9.60
N THR A 457 0.57 -1.32 -9.17
CA THR A 457 -0.52 -1.37 -8.17
C THR A 457 -0.12 -0.73 -6.85
N GLY A 458 1.19 -0.53 -6.60
CA GLY A 458 1.73 0.01 -5.35
C GLY A 458 1.86 -1.03 -4.24
N MET A 459 1.30 -2.23 -4.45
CA MET A 459 1.31 -3.33 -3.48
C MET A 459 2.60 -4.15 -3.56
N PHE A 460 3.27 -4.10 -4.70
CA PHE A 460 4.53 -4.81 -4.99
C PHE A 460 5.66 -3.82 -5.29
N ARG A 461 6.89 -4.28 -5.11
CA ARG A 461 8.12 -3.54 -5.38
C ARG A 461 9.03 -4.37 -6.29
N PHE A 462 9.89 -3.69 -7.03
CA PHE A 462 10.90 -4.33 -7.86
C PHE A 462 12.27 -3.93 -7.36
N GLU A 463 12.95 -4.87 -6.70
CA GLU A 463 14.28 -4.68 -6.15
C GLU A 463 15.32 -5.03 -7.19
N LYS A 464 16.08 -4.03 -7.65
CA LYS A 464 17.07 -4.21 -8.72
C LYS A 464 18.30 -4.98 -8.22
N VAL A 465 18.84 -5.85 -9.08
CA VAL A 465 20.08 -6.58 -8.80
C VAL A 465 21.29 -5.75 -9.20
N GLY A 466 22.10 -5.35 -8.21
CA GLY A 466 23.33 -4.60 -8.43
C GLY A 466 23.10 -3.34 -9.27
N ASN A 467 23.96 -3.12 -10.27
CA ASN A 467 23.85 -1.98 -11.20
C ASN A 467 22.99 -2.28 -12.44
N SER A 468 22.28 -3.41 -12.47
CA SER A 468 21.42 -3.75 -13.60
C SER A 468 20.26 -2.77 -13.70
N LYS A 469 20.04 -2.21 -14.88
CA LYS A 469 18.92 -1.29 -15.12
C LYS A 469 17.56 -2.00 -15.08
N ASN A 470 17.52 -3.26 -15.54
CA ASN A 470 16.27 -3.95 -15.89
C ASN A 470 16.09 -5.32 -15.21
N TYR A 471 17.04 -5.83 -14.43
CA TYR A 471 16.88 -7.10 -13.73
C TYR A 471 16.71 -6.90 -12.23
N GLY A 472 15.84 -7.69 -11.63
CA GLY A 472 15.46 -7.54 -10.24
C GLY A 472 14.53 -8.65 -9.76
N PHE A 473 13.97 -8.43 -8.58
CA PHE A 473 13.06 -9.35 -7.90
C PHE A 473 11.78 -8.63 -7.54
N LEU A 474 10.66 -9.34 -7.60
CA LEU A 474 9.41 -8.84 -7.06
C LEU A 474 9.38 -9.08 -5.55
N THR A 475 9.04 -8.05 -4.78
CA THR A 475 8.83 -8.15 -3.33
C THR A 475 7.49 -7.52 -2.95
N MET A 476 6.89 -7.98 -1.85
CA MET A 476 5.68 -7.39 -1.30
C MET A 476 5.64 -7.54 0.23
N PRO A 477 5.01 -6.60 0.95
CA PRO A 477 4.58 -6.80 2.33
C PRO A 477 3.75 -8.06 2.54
N TYR A 478 3.87 -8.67 3.73
CA TYR A 478 3.11 -9.86 4.12
C TYR A 478 1.59 -9.63 4.04
N ILE A 479 1.11 -8.47 4.47
CA ILE A 479 -0.33 -8.16 4.45
C ILE A 479 -0.93 -8.23 3.04
N TRP A 480 -0.17 -7.86 2.01
CA TRP A 480 -0.59 -7.95 0.61
C TRP A 480 -0.50 -9.38 0.07
N LEU A 481 0.50 -10.15 0.52
CA LEU A 481 0.56 -11.58 0.24
C LEU A 481 -0.67 -12.31 0.78
N TRP A 482 -1.11 -11.98 2.00
CA TRP A 482 -2.31 -12.56 2.58
C TRP A 482 -3.56 -12.24 1.73
N ILE A 483 -3.75 -10.98 1.34
CA ILE A 483 -4.87 -10.58 0.47
C ILE A 483 -4.83 -11.32 -0.89
N MET A 484 -3.64 -11.48 -1.48
CA MET A 484 -3.48 -12.18 -2.77
C MET A 484 -3.88 -13.66 -2.70
N VAL A 485 -3.54 -14.35 -1.61
CA VAL A 485 -3.79 -15.80 -1.50
C VAL A 485 -5.27 -16.11 -1.27
N GLU A 486 -6.04 -15.18 -0.68
CA GLU A 486 -7.50 -15.32 -0.55
C GLU A 486 -8.23 -15.40 -1.90
N GLN A 487 -7.58 -14.98 -3.00
CA GLN A 487 -8.15 -15.02 -4.35
C GLN A 487 -8.03 -16.38 -5.04
N PHE A 488 -7.32 -17.33 -4.43
CA PHE A 488 -7.11 -18.63 -5.04
C PHE A 488 -8.43 -19.41 -5.08
N THR A 489 -8.77 -19.94 -6.25
CA THR A 489 -10.00 -20.72 -6.51
C THR A 489 -10.18 -21.94 -5.61
N TYR A 490 -9.11 -22.39 -4.97
CA TYR A 490 -9.11 -23.49 -4.01
C TYR A 490 -8.97 -22.98 -2.57
N ARG A 491 -9.71 -21.94 -2.19
CA ARG A 491 -9.73 -21.39 -0.83
C ARG A 491 -10.01 -22.44 0.25
N ASP A 492 -10.82 -23.44 -0.11
CA ASP A 492 -11.16 -24.58 0.74
C ASP A 492 -10.16 -25.74 0.60
N ASP A 493 -9.09 -25.60 -0.19
CA ASP A 493 -7.96 -26.52 -0.12
C ASP A 493 -7.45 -26.48 1.33
N PRO A 494 -7.60 -27.59 2.07
CA PRO A 494 -7.16 -27.64 3.45
C PRO A 494 -5.72 -27.14 3.56
N GLN A 495 -4.88 -27.36 2.55
CA GLN A 495 -3.44 -27.08 2.59
C GLN A 495 -3.09 -25.61 2.30
N LEU A 496 -3.99 -24.80 1.72
CA LEU A 496 -3.89 -23.33 1.68
C LEU A 496 -4.24 -22.71 3.04
N GLN A 497 -5.14 -23.34 3.79
CA GLN A 497 -5.40 -22.99 5.21
C GLN A 497 -4.15 -23.26 6.09
N HIS A 498 -3.23 -24.12 5.64
CA HIS A 498 -1.94 -24.41 6.32
C HIS A 498 -0.83 -23.41 5.99
N TRP A 499 -1.07 -22.42 5.12
CA TRP A 499 -0.07 -21.38 4.79
C TRP A 499 -0.05 -20.26 5.82
N ARG A 500 -0.84 -20.41 6.89
CA ARG A 500 -0.56 -19.75 8.16
C ARG A 500 -0.67 -18.21 8.06
N PHE A 501 -1.53 -17.71 7.15
CA PHE A 501 -1.62 -16.27 6.90
C PHE A 501 -2.26 -15.48 8.05
N ASP A 502 -3.15 -16.14 8.79
CA ASP A 502 -3.82 -15.67 10.00
C ASP A 502 -3.24 -16.29 11.29
N ASP A 503 -1.95 -16.68 11.28
CA ASP A 503 -1.24 -17.30 12.41
C ASP A 503 -1.07 -16.42 13.65
N TYR A 504 -1.76 -15.30 13.68
CA TYR A 504 -2.07 -14.63 14.94
C TYR A 504 -2.89 -15.55 15.85
N GLU A 505 -3.63 -16.50 15.28
CA GLU A 505 -4.47 -17.49 15.97
C GLU A 505 -4.15 -18.95 15.61
N GLU A 506 -2.91 -19.41 15.84
CA GLU A 506 -2.54 -20.84 15.87
C GLU A 506 -3.21 -21.58 17.08
N HIS A 507 -4.52 -21.41 17.23
CA HIS A 507 -5.26 -21.53 18.48
C HIS A 507 -6.74 -21.93 18.41
N LEU A 508 -7.43 -21.82 17.28
CA LEU A 508 -8.85 -22.18 17.21
C LEU A 508 -9.21 -23.39 16.33
N SER A 509 -8.25 -24.07 15.69
CA SER A 509 -8.52 -25.35 15.02
C SER A 509 -8.38 -26.53 15.98
N LYS A 510 -9.51 -27.17 16.32
CA LYS A 510 -9.60 -28.34 17.22
C LYS A 510 -9.06 -29.65 16.62
N ASN A 511 -8.64 -29.66 15.35
CA ASN A 511 -8.57 -30.90 14.59
C ASN A 511 -7.18 -31.38 14.18
N ASP A 512 -6.11 -30.62 14.43
CA ASP A 512 -4.75 -31.09 14.14
C ASP A 512 -3.81 -30.88 15.32
N LYS A 513 -3.23 -31.97 15.82
CA LYS A 513 -2.35 -31.99 17.01
C LYS A 513 -0.87 -31.86 16.65
N SER A 514 -0.54 -31.83 15.36
CA SER A 514 0.84 -31.77 14.85
C SER A 514 1.35 -30.37 14.51
N LEU A 515 0.48 -29.37 14.65
CA LEU A 515 0.79 -27.96 14.42
C LEU A 515 1.29 -27.31 15.72
N ALA A 516 2.10 -26.26 15.59
CA ALA A 516 3.13 -25.88 16.56
C ALA A 516 2.58 -25.49 17.96
N ILE A 517 3.49 -25.61 18.92
CA ILE A 517 3.27 -25.57 20.36
C ILE A 517 3.59 -24.16 20.88
N GLY A 518 2.57 -23.33 21.13
CA GLY A 518 2.76 -22.10 21.91
C GLY A 518 3.28 -20.90 21.13
N TYR A 519 3.27 -19.72 21.76
CA TYR A 519 3.96 -18.53 21.26
C TYR A 519 5.46 -18.63 21.60
N CYS A 520 6.33 -18.38 20.63
CA CYS A 520 7.80 -18.25 20.75
C CYS A 520 8.53 -19.34 21.57
N SER A 521 8.55 -20.57 21.07
CA SER A 521 9.49 -21.63 21.50
C SER A 521 10.48 -22.00 20.37
N TRP A 522 11.62 -22.61 20.71
CA TRP A 522 12.59 -23.15 19.73
C TRP A 522 11.92 -24.05 18.68
N GLN A 523 11.01 -24.91 19.14
CA GLN A 523 10.23 -25.81 18.30
C GLN A 523 9.46 -25.02 17.24
N ASN A 524 8.97 -23.82 17.54
CA ASN A 524 8.27 -23.00 16.56
C ASN A 524 9.18 -22.49 15.44
N PHE A 525 10.45 -22.23 15.71
CA PHE A 525 11.40 -21.87 14.66
C PHE A 525 11.66 -23.05 13.73
N GLU A 526 11.81 -24.27 14.28
CA GLU A 526 11.97 -25.49 13.48
C GLU A 526 10.73 -25.76 12.62
N HIS A 527 9.55 -25.69 13.22
CA HIS A 527 8.27 -25.86 12.54
C HIS A 527 8.04 -24.78 11.48
N PHE A 528 8.37 -23.52 11.77
CA PHE A 528 8.27 -22.42 10.81
C PHE A 528 9.14 -22.68 9.59
N ASN A 529 10.41 -23.07 9.77
CA ASN A 529 11.31 -23.34 8.65
C ASN A 529 10.88 -24.58 7.84
N ALA A 530 10.47 -25.65 8.51
CA ALA A 530 9.94 -26.85 7.84
C ALA A 530 8.67 -26.52 7.03
N SER A 531 7.75 -25.76 7.63
CA SER A 531 6.53 -25.28 6.99
C SER A 531 6.83 -24.36 5.81
N PHE A 532 7.82 -23.47 5.94
CA PHE A 532 8.27 -22.59 4.86
C PHE A 532 8.87 -23.36 3.68
N ARG A 533 9.59 -24.45 3.95
CA ARG A 533 10.07 -25.36 2.90
C ARG A 533 8.92 -26.09 2.19
N CYS A 534 7.90 -26.51 2.92
CA CYS A 534 6.69 -27.07 2.32
C CYS A 534 5.97 -26.04 1.45
N LEU A 535 5.84 -24.80 1.94
CA LEU A 535 5.24 -23.68 1.20
C LEU A 535 5.95 -23.46 -0.14
N LYS A 536 7.29 -23.42 -0.14
CA LYS A 536 8.07 -23.25 -1.37
C LYS A 536 7.82 -24.36 -2.40
N SER A 537 7.71 -25.62 -1.98
CA SER A 537 7.41 -26.73 -2.91
C SER A 537 6.06 -26.60 -3.60
N ARG A 538 5.07 -26.02 -2.92
CA ARG A 538 3.69 -25.88 -3.45
C ARG A 538 3.53 -24.72 -4.41
N MET A 539 4.45 -23.75 -4.36
CA MET A 539 4.50 -22.67 -5.34
C MET A 539 4.96 -23.17 -6.71
N LEU A 540 5.74 -24.25 -6.71
CA LEU A 540 6.18 -24.93 -7.91
C LEU A 540 5.11 -25.94 -8.36
N ASN A 541 5.11 -26.27 -9.65
CA ASN A 541 4.17 -27.27 -10.15
C ASN A 541 4.57 -28.67 -9.66
N GLU A 542 3.56 -29.53 -9.49
CA GLU A 542 3.79 -30.94 -9.18
C GLU A 542 4.56 -31.59 -10.34
N GLY A 543 5.67 -32.25 -10.04
CA GLY A 543 6.54 -32.88 -11.03
C GLY A 543 7.45 -31.94 -11.81
N GLU A 544 7.48 -30.64 -11.49
CA GLU A 544 8.40 -29.69 -12.10
C GLU A 544 9.84 -29.98 -11.69
N ILE A 545 10.78 -29.94 -12.65
CA ILE A 545 12.21 -30.03 -12.32
C ILE A 545 12.68 -28.69 -11.76
N THR A 546 13.27 -28.71 -10.57
CA THR A 546 13.84 -27.55 -9.89
C THR A 546 15.19 -27.94 -9.27
N SER A 547 15.84 -27.01 -8.57
CA SER A 547 17.08 -27.28 -7.86
C SER A 547 17.11 -26.68 -6.45
N ILE A 548 18.08 -27.12 -5.65
CA ILE A 548 18.30 -26.55 -4.31
C ILE A 548 18.61 -25.06 -4.41
N SER A 549 19.39 -24.61 -5.40
CA SER A 549 19.72 -23.20 -5.56
C SER A 549 18.50 -22.32 -5.90
N GLU A 550 17.48 -22.87 -6.57
CA GLU A 550 16.21 -22.19 -6.81
C GLU A 550 15.34 -22.11 -5.55
N ILE A 551 15.16 -23.22 -4.83
CA ILE A 551 14.35 -23.23 -3.59
C ILE A 551 15.02 -22.40 -2.48
N TYR A 552 16.35 -22.49 -2.36
CA TYR A 552 17.14 -21.80 -1.34
C TYR A 552 17.74 -20.49 -1.82
N HIS A 553 17.14 -19.84 -2.81
CA HIS A 553 17.57 -18.53 -3.24
C HIS A 553 17.70 -17.56 -2.05
N GLY A 554 18.79 -16.80 -2.02
CA GLY A 554 19.15 -15.90 -0.91
C GLY A 554 20.03 -16.55 0.17
N ALA A 555 20.16 -17.87 0.21
CA ALA A 555 21.11 -18.58 1.06
C ALA A 555 22.54 -18.53 0.48
N ASN A 556 23.54 -18.75 1.35
CA ASN A 556 24.90 -19.03 0.89
C ASN A 556 25.04 -20.54 0.65
N LEU A 557 25.31 -20.96 -0.59
CA LEU A 557 25.24 -22.35 -1.02
C LEU A 557 26.55 -22.80 -1.67
N ASN A 558 26.90 -24.07 -1.51
CA ASN A 558 27.95 -24.75 -2.27
C ASN A 558 27.44 -26.12 -2.76
N GLY A 559 27.50 -26.33 -4.08
CA GLY A 559 26.85 -27.44 -4.76
C GLY A 559 25.37 -27.17 -5.01
N ASP A 560 24.80 -27.93 -5.94
CA ASP A 560 23.39 -27.88 -6.31
C ASP A 560 22.92 -29.28 -6.69
N ILE A 561 21.66 -29.58 -6.38
CA ILE A 561 21.00 -30.85 -6.73
C ILE A 561 19.72 -30.50 -7.47
N CYS A 562 19.59 -31.00 -8.70
CA CYS A 562 18.34 -30.91 -9.45
C CYS A 562 17.45 -32.11 -9.12
N PHE A 563 16.18 -31.86 -8.85
CA PHE A 563 15.22 -32.90 -8.46
C PHE A 563 13.83 -32.58 -8.99
N LYS A 564 12.96 -33.59 -8.98
CA LYS A 564 11.55 -33.43 -9.30
C LYS A 564 10.79 -32.93 -8.07
N ASN A 565 10.11 -31.80 -8.19
CA ASN A 565 9.34 -31.20 -7.12
C ASN A 565 8.05 -31.98 -6.85
N HIS A 566 7.75 -32.16 -5.57
CA HIS A 566 6.49 -32.69 -5.06
C HIS A 566 5.90 -31.72 -4.03
N HIS A 567 4.58 -31.61 -3.98
CA HIS A 567 3.86 -30.81 -2.99
C HIS A 567 3.97 -31.44 -1.60
N LEU A 568 4.91 -30.93 -0.81
CA LEU A 568 5.25 -31.53 0.48
C LEU A 568 4.13 -31.36 1.52
N GLN A 569 4.00 -32.38 2.37
CA GLN A 569 3.20 -32.38 3.60
C GLN A 569 4.14 -32.40 4.81
N LEU A 570 3.77 -31.69 5.87
CA LEU A 570 4.54 -31.65 7.11
C LEU A 570 4.11 -32.79 8.02
N ASP A 571 5.06 -33.49 8.65
CA ASP A 571 4.77 -34.45 9.73
C ASP A 571 5.92 -34.45 10.76
N THR A 572 5.70 -35.10 11.90
CA THR A 572 6.68 -35.22 12.99
C THR A 572 6.99 -36.69 13.25
N ALA A 573 8.28 -37.02 13.34
CA ALA A 573 8.73 -38.37 13.66
C ALA A 573 8.35 -38.74 15.10
N SER A 574 7.80 -39.94 15.29
CA SER A 574 7.46 -40.45 16.63
C SER A 574 8.69 -40.85 17.46
N GLN A 575 9.86 -40.93 16.85
CA GLN A 575 11.11 -41.38 17.44
C GLN A 575 12.28 -40.64 16.78
N GLN A 576 13.45 -40.64 17.44
CA GLN A 576 14.67 -40.05 16.88
C GLN A 576 15.13 -40.87 15.67
N VAL A 577 15.29 -40.20 14.52
CA VAL A 577 15.66 -40.83 13.25
C VAL A 577 17.08 -40.44 12.85
N ASP A 578 17.86 -41.40 12.36
CA ASP A 578 19.10 -41.14 11.62
C ASP A 578 18.75 -40.61 10.23
N THR A 579 19.06 -39.35 9.99
CA THR A 579 18.61 -38.62 8.80
C THR A 579 19.46 -38.87 7.56
N ARG A 580 20.59 -39.56 7.69
CA ARG A 580 21.56 -39.75 6.60
C ARG A 580 21.06 -40.72 5.55
N SER A 581 21.29 -40.43 4.27
CA SER A 581 21.10 -41.42 3.22
C SER A 581 22.11 -42.56 3.33
N THR A 582 21.64 -43.78 3.11
CA THR A 582 22.42 -45.02 3.10
C THR A 582 21.90 -45.94 1.99
N ILE A 583 22.69 -46.95 1.61
CA ILE A 583 22.26 -47.98 0.64
C ILE A 583 20.98 -48.68 1.11
N ASN A 584 20.81 -48.88 2.42
CA ASN A 584 19.66 -49.59 2.96
C ASN A 584 18.36 -48.78 2.88
N ASN A 585 18.46 -47.45 2.84
CA ASN A 585 17.30 -46.58 2.79
C ASN A 585 17.12 -45.91 1.43
N SER A 586 17.86 -46.30 0.39
CA SER A 586 17.79 -45.65 -0.93
C SER A 586 16.54 -46.00 -1.73
N GLU A 587 15.99 -47.20 -1.55
CA GLU A 587 14.77 -47.66 -2.26
C GLU A 587 13.49 -47.44 -1.44
N GLN A 588 13.53 -47.76 -0.15
CA GLN A 588 12.41 -47.61 0.78
C GLN A 588 12.91 -47.09 2.11
N TRP A 589 12.19 -46.13 2.69
CA TRP A 589 12.55 -45.59 4.00
C TRP A 589 11.31 -45.27 4.82
N TYR A 590 10.81 -46.27 5.54
CA TYR A 590 9.63 -46.15 6.38
C TYR A 590 9.96 -45.54 7.73
N ILE A 591 9.36 -44.38 8.02
CA ILE A 591 9.45 -43.69 9.30
C ILE A 591 8.07 -43.65 9.93
N LYS A 592 8.01 -44.03 11.21
CA LYS A 592 6.78 -43.89 12.00
C LYS A 592 6.64 -42.43 12.43
N CYS A 593 5.64 -41.75 11.90
CA CYS A 593 5.27 -40.39 12.27
C CYS A 593 4.02 -40.39 13.15
N GLU A 594 3.65 -39.22 13.68
CA GLU A 594 2.51 -39.09 14.60
C GLU A 594 1.18 -39.59 14.01
N HIS A 595 0.97 -39.41 12.70
CA HIS A 595 -0.30 -39.74 12.03
C HIS A 595 -0.26 -41.05 11.25
N ASP A 596 0.87 -41.35 10.62
CA ASP A 596 1.02 -42.51 9.75
C ASP A 596 2.48 -42.99 9.68
N THR A 597 2.70 -44.14 9.06
CA THR A 597 4.02 -44.61 8.66
C THR A 597 4.32 -44.12 7.25
N ILE A 598 5.25 -43.17 7.15
CA ILE A 598 5.59 -42.49 5.90
C ILE A 598 6.79 -43.17 5.25
N ASP A 599 6.67 -43.45 3.95
CA ASP A 599 7.84 -43.78 3.12
C ASP A 599 8.46 -42.50 2.57
N VAL A 600 9.63 -42.13 3.11
CA VAL A 600 10.35 -40.89 2.76
C VAL A 600 10.78 -40.89 1.29
N ARG A 601 10.93 -42.07 0.67
CA ARG A 601 11.30 -42.20 -0.76
C ARG A 601 10.18 -41.88 -1.73
N LYS A 602 8.95 -41.72 -1.24
CA LYS A 602 7.89 -41.07 -2.03
C LYS A 602 8.15 -39.58 -2.23
N CYS A 603 9.05 -38.96 -1.47
CA CYS A 603 9.47 -37.55 -1.61
C CYS A 603 8.34 -36.52 -1.43
N MET A 604 7.23 -36.92 -0.78
CA MET A 604 6.04 -36.09 -0.56
C MET A 604 5.95 -35.47 0.84
N HIS A 605 6.93 -35.72 1.71
CA HIS A 605 6.88 -35.29 3.12
C HIS A 605 8.14 -34.57 3.55
N CYS A 606 7.96 -33.54 4.38
CA CYS A 606 8.98 -32.85 5.15
C CYS A 606 8.78 -33.25 6.62
N ILE A 607 9.76 -33.92 7.22
CA ILE A 607 9.58 -34.55 8.53
C ILE A 607 10.44 -33.83 9.57
N ILE A 608 9.81 -33.34 10.63
CA ILE A 608 10.49 -32.82 11.82
C ILE A 608 10.92 -34.00 12.69
N ASN A 609 12.18 -34.03 13.10
CA ASN A 609 12.73 -35.09 13.93
C ASN A 609 12.29 -34.94 15.40
N GLU A 610 12.41 -36.01 16.18
CA GLU A 610 12.06 -35.97 17.60
C GLU A 610 13.05 -35.11 18.41
N VAL A 611 12.57 -34.51 19.49
CA VAL A 611 13.32 -33.56 20.30
C VAL A 611 14.60 -34.18 20.85
N SER A 612 15.73 -33.49 20.71
CA SER A 612 17.07 -33.97 21.12
C SER A 612 17.63 -35.11 20.28
N ALA A 613 17.10 -35.37 19.09
CA ALA A 613 17.73 -36.28 18.13
C ALA A 613 19.20 -35.86 17.87
N PRO A 614 20.14 -36.82 17.81
CA PRO A 614 21.55 -36.52 17.55
C PRO A 614 21.85 -36.19 16.07
N HIS A 615 20.82 -36.19 15.21
CA HIS A 615 20.89 -36.03 13.76
C HIS A 615 20.22 -34.71 13.32
N GLY A 616 19.84 -34.59 12.05
CA GLY A 616 19.20 -33.38 11.52
C GLY A 616 17.85 -33.11 12.19
N ASP A 617 17.52 -31.81 12.32
CA ASP A 617 16.27 -31.37 12.95
C ASP A 617 15.07 -31.61 12.02
N VAL A 618 15.29 -31.50 10.70
CA VAL A 618 14.28 -31.76 9.67
C VAL A 618 14.92 -32.51 8.50
N PHE A 619 14.18 -33.41 7.88
CA PHE A 619 14.65 -34.17 6.72
C PHE A 619 13.52 -34.49 5.72
N LEU A 620 13.90 -34.61 4.45
CA LEU A 620 13.05 -35.12 3.39
C LEU A 620 13.88 -35.85 2.31
N GLY A 621 13.21 -36.70 1.52
CA GLY A 621 13.79 -37.31 0.33
C GLY A 621 13.69 -36.40 -0.89
N LEU A 622 14.74 -36.37 -1.71
CA LEU A 622 14.73 -35.73 -3.02
C LEU A 622 14.45 -36.78 -4.10
N ASP A 623 13.51 -36.50 -5.01
CA ASP A 623 13.21 -37.39 -6.14
C ASP A 623 14.30 -37.26 -7.21
N ILE A 624 15.35 -38.05 -7.01
CA ILE A 624 16.53 -38.20 -7.87
C ILE A 624 16.98 -39.67 -7.92
N PRO A 625 17.68 -40.08 -8.99
CA PRO A 625 18.34 -41.39 -9.02
C PRO A 625 19.34 -41.54 -7.86
N GLY A 626 19.19 -42.58 -7.04
CA GLY A 626 20.09 -42.91 -5.93
C GLY A 626 19.63 -42.45 -4.54
N GLY A 627 18.56 -41.65 -4.43
CA GLY A 627 17.91 -41.34 -3.16
C GLY A 627 18.75 -40.49 -2.19
N ALA A 628 19.04 -39.25 -2.57
CA ALA A 628 19.61 -38.27 -1.65
C ALA A 628 18.53 -37.64 -0.75
N ASN A 629 18.95 -37.11 0.39
CA ASN A 629 18.09 -36.38 1.31
C ASN A 629 18.46 -34.89 1.35
N GLU A 630 17.46 -34.05 1.62
CA GLU A 630 17.65 -32.66 2.01
C GLU A 630 17.46 -32.57 3.53
N ILE A 631 18.50 -32.13 4.24
CA ILE A 631 18.60 -32.16 5.70
C ILE A 631 18.78 -30.76 6.22
N HIS A 632 17.92 -30.35 7.16
CA HIS A 632 18.03 -29.06 7.82
C HIS A 632 18.58 -29.22 9.23
N GLN A 633 19.44 -28.27 9.59
CA GLN A 633 19.85 -28.02 10.95
C GLN A 633 19.56 -26.57 11.28
N TYR A 634 19.08 -26.32 12.48
CA TYR A 634 18.77 -24.99 12.97
C TYR A 634 19.67 -24.67 14.16
N LYS A 635 20.19 -23.43 14.24
CA LYS A 635 20.97 -22.97 15.41
C LYS A 635 20.63 -21.53 15.82
N LEU A 636 20.14 -21.37 17.05
CA LEU A 636 20.08 -20.09 17.75
C LEU A 636 21.45 -19.75 18.33
N LEU A 637 22.10 -18.77 17.73
CA LEU A 637 23.41 -18.27 18.16
C LEU A 637 23.24 -16.84 18.65
N ASN A 638 23.55 -16.62 19.93
CA ASN A 638 23.62 -15.27 20.48
C ASN A 638 24.91 -14.57 20.02
N ILE A 639 25.00 -13.25 20.24
CA ILE A 639 26.15 -12.44 19.83
C ILE A 639 27.47 -13.02 20.36
N ASN A 640 27.46 -13.52 21.60
CA ASN A 640 28.63 -14.06 22.30
C ASN A 640 28.93 -15.54 21.97
N SER A 641 28.08 -16.22 21.20
CA SER A 641 28.23 -17.64 20.87
C SER A 641 29.35 -17.81 19.87
N THR A 642 30.40 -18.57 20.21
CA THR A 642 31.41 -18.97 19.22
C THR A 642 30.89 -20.16 18.43
N PHE A 643 30.67 -19.98 17.13
CA PHE A 643 30.36 -21.07 16.20
C PHE A 643 31.43 -21.07 15.12
N THR A 644 32.14 -22.19 15.01
CA THR A 644 33.37 -22.34 14.21
C THR A 644 33.16 -23.29 13.05
N GLN A 645 34.13 -23.33 12.11
CA GLN A 645 34.17 -24.33 11.05
C GLN A 645 34.03 -25.77 11.57
N LYS A 646 34.64 -26.07 12.72
CA LYS A 646 34.54 -27.39 13.36
C LYS A 646 33.10 -27.69 13.76
N ASN A 647 32.40 -26.73 14.39
CA ASN A 647 31.01 -26.91 14.77
C ASN A 647 30.11 -27.18 13.55
N TYR A 648 30.31 -26.45 12.45
CA TYR A 648 29.59 -26.69 11.21
C TYR A 648 29.83 -28.11 10.68
N ASN A 649 31.10 -28.52 10.59
CA ASN A 649 31.48 -29.83 10.07
C ASN A 649 30.94 -30.97 10.95
N ASP A 650 30.93 -30.80 12.27
CA ASP A 650 30.40 -31.77 13.22
C ASP A 650 28.87 -31.92 13.06
N GLU A 651 28.14 -30.81 12.91
CA GLU A 651 26.70 -30.81 12.64
C GLU A 651 26.38 -31.44 11.27
N ARG A 652 27.14 -31.12 10.22
CA ARG A 652 26.97 -31.77 8.91
C ARG A 652 27.22 -33.27 9.00
N LYS A 653 28.31 -33.68 9.66
CA LYS A 653 28.75 -35.09 9.72
C LYS A 653 27.76 -35.98 10.45
N LYS A 654 27.13 -35.48 11.51
CA LYS A 654 26.13 -36.25 12.26
C LYS A 654 24.78 -36.32 11.53
N SER A 655 24.43 -35.31 10.72
CA SER A 655 23.10 -35.16 10.13
C SER A 655 23.00 -35.62 8.67
N ALA A 656 24.05 -35.50 7.87
CA ALA A 656 24.00 -35.70 6.41
C ALA A 656 25.14 -36.58 5.90
N SER A 657 24.86 -37.39 4.87
CA SER A 657 25.86 -38.15 4.13
C SER A 657 26.65 -37.24 3.18
N LYS A 658 27.49 -37.81 2.31
CA LYS A 658 28.20 -37.07 1.25
C LYS A 658 27.27 -36.70 0.09
N ASP A 659 26.24 -37.51 -0.14
CA ASP A 659 25.32 -37.39 -1.28
C ASP A 659 24.11 -36.51 -0.93
N ASP A 660 23.83 -36.34 0.38
CA ASP A 660 22.78 -35.46 0.91
C ASP A 660 23.13 -33.97 0.78
N TYR A 661 22.09 -33.14 0.69
CA TYR A 661 22.21 -31.69 0.82
C TYR A 661 21.96 -31.25 2.27
N PHE A 662 22.93 -30.58 2.87
CA PHE A 662 22.83 -30.08 4.24
C PHE A 662 22.64 -28.55 4.27
N ILE A 663 21.56 -28.07 4.88
CA ILE A 663 21.32 -26.64 5.08
C ILE A 663 21.31 -26.30 6.57
N LEU A 664 22.10 -25.29 6.96
CA LEU A 664 22.07 -24.73 8.31
C LEU A 664 21.35 -23.39 8.30
N ILE A 665 20.27 -23.22 9.06
CA ILE A 665 19.61 -21.92 9.24
C ILE A 665 19.95 -21.39 10.64
N THR A 666 20.45 -20.15 10.71
CA THR A 666 20.93 -19.58 11.96
C THR A 666 20.55 -18.11 12.15
N THR A 667 20.52 -17.69 13.41
CA THR A 667 20.25 -16.31 13.85
C THR A 667 21.48 -15.41 13.87
N LYS A 668 22.64 -15.91 13.46
CA LYS A 668 23.91 -15.17 13.47
C LYS A 668 24.35 -14.81 12.06
N ASP A 669 25.08 -13.71 11.97
CA ASP A 669 25.62 -13.15 10.74
C ASP A 669 27.08 -13.60 10.55
N ASN A 670 27.49 -13.76 9.29
CA ASN A 670 28.89 -13.88 8.84
C ASN A 670 29.80 -14.80 9.68
N LEU A 671 29.46 -16.09 9.80
CA LEU A 671 30.26 -17.05 10.57
C LEU A 671 31.60 -17.44 9.91
N ASN A 672 31.98 -16.86 8.77
CA ASN A 672 33.18 -17.19 7.99
C ASN A 672 33.40 -18.71 7.82
N ILE A 673 32.35 -19.42 7.39
CA ILE A 673 32.37 -20.88 7.19
C ILE A 673 32.65 -21.16 5.72
N GLU A 674 33.68 -21.98 5.43
CA GLU A 674 33.86 -22.62 4.13
C GLU A 674 32.89 -23.79 4.03
N LEU A 675 31.95 -23.69 3.09
CA LEU A 675 30.90 -24.68 2.89
C LEU A 675 31.50 -25.92 2.19
N PRO A 676 31.34 -27.13 2.73
CA PRO A 676 31.56 -28.37 1.98
C PRO A 676 30.61 -28.47 0.77
N TYR A 677 30.91 -29.35 -0.17
CA TYR A 677 30.01 -29.61 -1.30
C TYR A 677 28.67 -30.18 -0.82
N ASN A 678 27.59 -29.85 -1.54
CA ASN A 678 26.19 -30.12 -1.17
C ASN A 678 25.85 -29.58 0.23
N SER A 679 26.20 -28.32 0.48
CA SER A 679 25.90 -27.70 1.77
C SER A 679 25.65 -26.20 1.65
N GLY A 680 24.87 -25.67 2.57
CA GLY A 680 24.55 -24.24 2.62
C GLY A 680 24.31 -23.72 4.02
N ILE A 681 24.26 -22.39 4.12
CA ILE A 681 23.90 -21.64 5.32
C ILE A 681 22.95 -20.50 4.96
N VAL A 682 21.89 -20.35 5.75
CA VAL A 682 21.04 -19.15 5.78
C VAL A 682 21.40 -18.34 7.02
N TYR A 683 22.16 -17.25 6.83
CA TYR A 683 22.48 -16.29 7.90
C TYR A 683 21.30 -15.35 8.15
N LYS A 684 21.28 -14.72 9.33
CA LYS A 684 20.24 -13.74 9.68
C LYS A 684 20.16 -12.57 8.70
N GLN A 685 21.30 -12.04 8.25
CA GLN A 685 21.37 -10.99 7.22
C GLN A 685 20.74 -11.39 5.88
N ASN A 686 20.64 -12.69 5.59
CA ASN A 686 20.06 -13.23 4.36
C ASN A 686 18.55 -13.47 4.48
N TRP A 687 17.93 -13.25 5.64
CA TRP A 687 16.53 -13.59 5.89
C TRP A 687 15.56 -12.81 5.02
N ASN A 688 15.81 -11.52 4.77
CA ASN A 688 14.96 -10.73 3.86
C ASN A 688 14.94 -11.32 2.45
N THR A 689 16.10 -11.76 1.95
CA THR A 689 16.20 -12.38 0.62
C THR A 689 15.67 -13.81 0.58
N TYR A 690 15.84 -14.60 1.66
CA TYR A 690 15.45 -16.01 1.70
C TYR A 690 13.98 -16.24 2.09
N PHE A 691 13.49 -15.55 3.13
CA PHE A 691 12.12 -15.65 3.63
C PHE A 691 11.16 -14.66 2.95
N GLY A 692 11.70 -13.59 2.32
CA GLY A 692 10.90 -12.59 1.64
C GLY A 692 9.86 -11.95 2.60
N PRO A 693 8.56 -11.96 2.26
CA PRO A 693 7.50 -11.42 3.10
C PRO A 693 7.44 -12.02 4.52
N PHE A 694 7.99 -13.23 4.73
CA PHE A 694 7.99 -13.92 6.03
C PHE A 694 9.20 -13.59 6.91
N ALA A 695 10.12 -12.72 6.48
CA ALA A 695 11.36 -12.45 7.21
C ALA A 695 11.13 -11.88 8.64
N GLY A 696 10.11 -11.03 8.81
CA GLY A 696 9.71 -10.51 10.13
C GLY A 696 9.26 -11.60 11.09
N ARG A 697 8.51 -12.58 10.57
CA ARG A 697 8.01 -13.75 11.32
C ARG A 697 9.15 -14.67 11.72
N ALA A 698 10.06 -14.98 10.79
CA ALA A 698 11.26 -15.76 11.06
C ALA A 698 12.06 -15.19 12.24
N PHE A 699 12.21 -13.86 12.30
CA PHE A 699 12.91 -13.19 13.38
C PHE A 699 12.24 -13.33 14.75
N ILE A 700 10.93 -13.20 14.80
CA ILE A 700 10.18 -13.27 16.05
C ILE A 700 10.25 -14.68 16.64
N PHE A 701 10.10 -15.71 15.81
CA PHE A 701 10.23 -17.09 16.26
C PHE A 701 11.64 -17.46 16.73
N ALA A 702 12.66 -16.80 16.19
CA ALA A 702 14.04 -17.15 16.48
C ALA A 702 14.63 -16.44 17.72
N VAL A 703 14.19 -15.22 18.04
CA VAL A 703 14.90 -14.34 19.01
C VAL A 703 14.16 -14.17 20.34
N GLU A 704 12.83 -14.25 20.35
CA GLU A 704 12.07 -14.00 21.57
C GLU A 704 12.09 -15.22 22.51
N SER A 705 12.44 -14.98 23.77
CA SER A 705 12.35 -16.02 24.81
C SER A 705 10.89 -16.37 25.09
N PRO A 706 10.58 -17.57 25.62
CA PRO A 706 9.26 -17.87 26.13
C PRO A 706 8.73 -16.74 27.02
N LEU A 707 7.44 -16.42 26.87
CA LEU A 707 6.79 -15.35 27.61
C LEU A 707 6.85 -15.65 29.11
N ASP A 708 7.03 -14.60 29.90
CA ASP A 708 6.95 -14.73 31.35
C ASP A 708 5.49 -14.71 31.78
N ILE A 709 4.97 -15.85 32.23
CA ILE A 709 3.55 -16.00 32.60
C ILE A 709 3.11 -14.99 33.68
N ASN A 710 4.05 -14.48 34.48
CA ASN A 710 3.77 -13.58 35.60
C ASN A 710 3.66 -12.11 35.17
N THR A 711 4.37 -11.70 34.12
CA THR A 711 4.46 -10.28 33.74
C THR A 711 3.80 -9.98 32.39
N VAL A 712 3.59 -11.00 31.56
CA VAL A 712 3.03 -10.89 30.22
C VAL A 712 1.60 -10.32 30.22
N GLY A 713 1.25 -9.54 29.20
CA GLY A 713 -0.10 -8.96 29.03
C GLY A 713 -1.13 -9.97 28.53
N CYS A 714 -2.43 -9.66 28.64
CA CYS A 714 -3.53 -10.55 28.22
C CYS A 714 -3.43 -10.94 26.75
N THR A 715 -3.26 -9.94 25.89
CA THR A 715 -3.11 -10.10 24.45
C THR A 715 -1.95 -11.03 24.07
N GLN A 716 -0.85 -11.02 24.84
CA GLN A 716 0.29 -11.92 24.60
C GLN A 716 0.03 -13.34 25.12
N LEU A 717 -0.76 -13.51 26.19
CA LEU A 717 -1.18 -14.82 26.69
C LEU A 717 -2.13 -15.52 25.72
N GLU A 718 -3.03 -14.77 25.11
CA GLU A 718 -4.02 -15.30 24.16
C GLU A 718 -3.36 -15.97 22.95
N LEU A 719 -2.16 -15.51 22.56
CA LEU A 719 -1.35 -16.06 21.47
C LEU A 719 -0.62 -17.37 21.78
N VAL A 720 -0.59 -17.79 23.04
CA VAL A 720 0.17 -18.98 23.44
C VAL A 720 -0.67 -20.23 23.28
N SER A 721 -0.42 -21.01 22.23
CA SER A 721 -0.91 -22.39 22.04
C SER A 721 -2.00 -22.89 23.00
N GLN A 722 -3.27 -23.01 22.59
CA GLN A 722 -4.38 -23.52 23.42
C GLN A 722 -4.68 -22.72 24.71
N VAL A 723 -4.12 -21.54 24.96
CA VAL A 723 -4.58 -20.61 26.00
C VAL A 723 -5.89 -19.92 25.58
N GLY A 724 -5.85 -19.03 24.57
CA GLY A 724 -7.03 -18.24 24.16
C GLY A 724 -7.57 -17.33 25.27
N LYS A 725 -8.63 -16.57 24.99
CA LYS A 725 -9.16 -15.53 25.91
C LYS A 725 -9.48 -16.04 27.32
N ILE A 726 -10.22 -17.15 27.42
CA ILE A 726 -10.69 -17.69 28.70
C ILE A 726 -9.51 -18.09 29.60
N ARG A 727 -8.51 -18.80 29.08
CA ARG A 727 -7.37 -19.22 29.90
C ARG A 727 -6.39 -18.07 30.14
N ALA A 728 -6.30 -17.09 29.23
CA ALA A 728 -5.50 -15.88 29.46
C ALA A 728 -6.04 -15.08 30.65
N GLU A 729 -7.35 -14.88 30.73
CA GLU A 729 -8.00 -14.25 31.90
C GLU A 729 -7.76 -15.06 33.19
N GLN A 730 -7.83 -16.40 33.12
CA GLN A 730 -7.50 -17.26 34.26
C GLN A 730 -6.04 -17.14 34.72
N ILE A 731 -5.10 -17.00 33.78
CA ILE A 731 -3.68 -16.80 34.08
C ILE A 731 -3.48 -15.44 34.74
N ILE A 732 -4.07 -14.37 34.20
CA ILE A 732 -3.95 -13.01 34.75
C ILE A 732 -4.53 -12.89 36.15
N THR A 733 -5.67 -13.53 36.40
CA THR A 733 -6.35 -13.46 37.69
C THR A 733 -5.64 -14.27 38.78
N LYS A 734 -4.80 -15.24 38.40
CA LYS A 734 -4.20 -16.21 39.35
C LYS A 734 -2.67 -16.13 39.47
N ARG A 735 -2.01 -15.32 38.63
CA ARG A 735 -0.58 -15.01 38.75
C ARG A 735 -0.30 -14.24 40.06
N PRO A 736 0.90 -14.33 40.65
CA PRO A 736 2.09 -14.99 40.12
C PRO A 736 2.12 -16.51 40.35
N PHE A 737 2.92 -17.18 39.52
CA PHE A 737 3.18 -18.61 39.50
C PHE A 737 4.68 -18.85 39.68
N HIS A 738 5.07 -19.75 40.57
CA HIS A 738 6.48 -20.05 40.84
C HIS A 738 7.07 -21.09 39.89
N ASN A 739 6.24 -21.99 39.37
CA ASN A 739 6.62 -23.05 38.43
C ASN A 739 5.37 -23.63 37.74
N ILE A 740 5.59 -24.55 36.82
CA ILE A 740 4.52 -25.22 36.05
C ILE A 740 3.49 -25.87 36.98
N GLN A 741 3.92 -26.56 38.03
CA GLN A 741 3.00 -27.25 38.95
C GLN A 741 2.12 -26.27 39.73
N ASP A 742 2.68 -25.14 40.17
CA ASP A 742 1.93 -24.07 40.83
C ASP A 742 0.88 -23.46 39.89
N ALA A 743 1.25 -23.20 38.63
CA ALA A 743 0.30 -22.74 37.63
C ALA A 743 -0.78 -23.78 37.32
N MET A 744 -0.45 -25.07 37.23
CA MET A 744 -1.44 -26.13 37.04
C MET A 744 -2.45 -26.15 38.18
N ASN A 745 -1.98 -26.11 39.42
CA ASN A 745 -2.81 -26.18 40.61
C ASN A 745 -3.74 -24.97 40.73
N LYS A 746 -3.21 -23.77 40.46
CA LYS A 746 -4.00 -22.53 40.51
C LYS A 746 -4.99 -22.45 39.36
N THR A 747 -4.56 -22.69 38.12
CA THR A 747 -5.38 -22.40 36.92
C THR A 747 -6.20 -23.58 36.41
N GLY A 748 -5.79 -24.82 36.68
CA GLY A 748 -6.36 -26.03 36.05
C GLY A 748 -5.90 -26.24 34.59
N ILE A 749 -4.94 -25.45 34.11
CA ILE A 749 -4.44 -25.55 32.73
C ILE A 749 -3.47 -26.74 32.62
N PRO A 750 -3.57 -27.58 31.57
CA PRO A 750 -2.67 -28.72 31.36
C PRO A 750 -1.18 -28.36 31.30
N GLU A 751 -0.33 -29.24 31.83
CA GLU A 751 1.14 -29.10 31.85
C GLU A 751 1.73 -28.82 30.46
N LYS A 752 1.21 -29.49 29.41
CA LYS A 752 1.68 -29.31 28.02
C LYS A 752 1.55 -27.86 27.53
N ILE A 753 0.60 -27.11 28.07
CA ILE A 753 0.36 -25.70 27.72
C ILE A 753 1.26 -24.82 28.58
N LEU A 754 1.38 -25.14 29.86
CA LEU A 754 2.16 -24.36 30.83
C LEU A 754 3.68 -24.45 30.60
N LYS A 755 4.19 -25.55 30.03
CA LYS A 755 5.60 -25.69 29.57
C LYS A 755 6.05 -24.61 28.57
N ARG A 756 5.10 -23.87 27.98
CA ARG A 756 5.34 -22.83 26.96
C ARG A 756 5.75 -21.48 27.58
N PHE A 757 5.74 -21.36 28.90
CA PHE A 757 6.07 -20.15 29.62
C PHE A 757 7.34 -20.30 30.46
N LYS A 758 7.99 -19.17 30.74
CA LYS A 758 8.92 -19.04 31.87
C LYS A 758 8.19 -18.47 33.08
N TYR A 759 8.72 -18.78 34.27
CA TYR A 759 8.10 -18.50 35.57
C TYR A 759 9.02 -17.62 36.41
N LYS A 760 9.34 -16.42 35.91
CA LYS A 760 10.28 -15.52 36.60
C LYS A 760 9.57 -14.52 37.49
#